data_AF-A0A0Z8KEH9-F1
#
_entry.id   AF-A0A0Z8KEH9-F1
#
_cell.length_a   1.000
_cell.length_b   1.000
_cell.length_c   1.000
_cell.angle_alpha   90.00
_cell.angle_beta   90.00
_cell.angle_gamma   90.00
#
_symmetry.space_group_name_H-M   'P 1'
#
loop_
_entity.id
_entity.type
_entity.pdbx_description
1 polymer ?
#
loop_
_entity_poly.entity_id
_entity_poly.type
_entity_poly.pdbx_seq_one_letter_code
_entity_poly.pdbx_strand_id
1 'polypeptide(L)'
;MAVNLEELKQLSIIDVANSLGMEIKRDSGNSYYWTEHDSLKILTNTNRFHWFSRDVGGDVIQLVQSVKDVSFKEAVRFLQEGTFSQVEAKPLEGEKREPFKYVLKPYEHPGFELGRTYLKEERGLTDDTIDAFLAGGNLTEATRKKGDYFEPVIVFKFRDLDGKLQGASLQGIVENRVHYPDRGRLKQIMKNSDGLAGFSFDVGKPNRLVFAESPIDLMSYYQANKENLKDVRLVAMEGLKKGLISRYTADFLTEGRYSKEKPREAVIGALDVIVATTKTFKEKPGLITLAIDNDEAGLEFIDKLKMDKIPFQVDLPPRQDGQVKMDWNDYIKQEGERKMPKGQTQNLRHRFEEILAEDRKKQEKQTLDHSKDSDGDGLTDELEKAIGTNPHNSDTDGDGLSDSQEVAVGTNPLDPNDQTNLSEKANQVKSETPNTPDLTELIKAKDTKGLAHVMKEGIKNYFDSDLYKTYLEAMGKFWNYSASNVMLMYLQNPNISHVASFKKWQNDFERTVQKGQKALWIFAPYEYKLKDKNGEFKRDESGEIEKGRGFRLVPVFDVSQTQGKDLPKPIYDLTDDGKSFDYENLYRALKSVSEDNKVPVSFQEIPTGARGFYSLDQNEIVIQRNMSKAQTLKTIIHEMAHSELHNNEVLAQRDTPLLKSTAELQAESVAFVVSSHYGLDTSDYSFGYLASWSKDKTGLSDLEGQLAIVQKEASSLIKRIDSKLEKIKMLSEGKDKTKSTVFHEKLEQFKQNKSEQPTQDNPKKAKGISI
;
A
#
# COMPACT_ATOMS: atom_id res chain seq x y z
N MET A 1 12.47 55.28 0.94
CA MET A 1 11.18 54.56 0.99
C MET A 1 11.27 53.52 2.09
N ALA A 2 10.27 53.42 2.96
CA ALA A 2 10.24 52.36 3.97
C ALA A 2 10.12 51.02 3.23
N VAL A 3 11.02 50.08 3.51
CA VAL A 3 11.01 48.77 2.87
C VAL A 3 9.81 47.99 3.40
N ASN A 4 8.88 47.61 2.52
CA ASN A 4 7.77 46.76 2.90
C ASN A 4 8.25 45.30 2.98
N LEU A 5 8.58 44.84 4.18
CA LEU A 5 9.09 43.48 4.41
C LEU A 5 8.09 42.39 4.01
N GLU A 6 6.79 42.67 4.05
CA GLU A 6 5.78 41.68 3.66
C GLU A 6 5.72 41.49 2.15
N GLU A 7 5.93 42.54 1.35
CA GLU A 7 6.07 42.42 -0.11
C GLU A 7 7.31 41.61 -0.49
N LEU A 8 8.43 41.80 0.23
CA LEU A 8 9.64 41.01 -0.01
C LEU A 8 9.44 39.53 0.29
N LYS A 9 8.67 39.18 1.33
CA LYS A 9 8.38 37.78 1.67
C LYS A 9 7.49 37.07 0.64
N GLN A 10 6.78 37.83 -0.19
CA GLN A 10 5.92 37.32 -1.26
C GLN A 10 6.66 37.14 -2.59
N LEU A 11 7.97 37.41 -2.65
CA LEU A 11 8.78 37.06 -3.81
C LEU A 11 8.88 35.54 -3.96
N SER A 12 8.83 35.02 -5.18
CA SER A 12 8.96 33.59 -5.51
C SER A 12 10.27 33.04 -4.94
N ILE A 13 10.17 32.14 -3.96
CA ILE A 13 11.35 31.51 -3.35
C ILE A 13 12.15 30.67 -4.36
N ILE A 14 11.49 30.19 -5.41
CA ILE A 14 12.12 29.47 -6.53
C ILE A 14 12.95 30.44 -7.38
N ASP A 15 12.40 31.61 -7.69
CA ASP A 15 13.11 32.64 -8.47
C ASP A 15 14.32 33.17 -7.68
N VAL A 16 14.13 33.38 -6.38
CA VAL A 16 15.21 33.77 -5.46
C VAL A 16 16.28 32.68 -5.40
N ALA A 17 15.91 31.41 -5.22
CA ALA A 17 16.85 30.29 -5.22
C ALA A 17 17.65 30.18 -6.54
N ASN A 18 16.96 30.29 -7.68
CA ASN A 18 17.61 30.29 -9.00
C ASN A 18 18.60 31.46 -9.14
N SER A 19 18.23 32.66 -8.69
CA SER A 19 19.12 33.84 -8.72
C SER A 19 20.30 33.72 -7.76
N LEU A 20 20.19 32.91 -6.70
CA LEU A 20 21.31 32.58 -5.82
C LEU A 20 22.30 31.60 -6.47
N GLY A 21 21.96 31.06 -7.64
CA GLY A 21 22.75 30.04 -8.36
C GLY A 21 22.43 28.61 -7.92
N MET A 22 21.33 28.40 -7.20
CA MET A 22 20.96 27.07 -6.72
C MET A 22 20.33 26.28 -7.88
N GLU A 23 20.93 25.14 -8.23
CA GLU A 23 20.28 24.18 -9.14
C GLU A 23 19.23 23.39 -8.35
N ILE A 24 17.96 23.76 -8.53
CA ILE A 24 16.83 23.18 -7.79
C ILE A 24 16.07 22.18 -8.65
N LYS A 25 15.86 20.96 -8.12
CA LYS A 25 15.08 19.89 -8.77
C LYS A 25 13.79 19.61 -8.02
N ARG A 26 12.76 19.24 -8.76
CA ARG A 26 11.46 18.88 -8.19
C ARG A 26 11.56 17.49 -7.55
N ASP A 27 11.06 17.37 -6.32
CA ASP A 27 10.99 16.10 -5.58
C ASP A 27 9.62 15.45 -5.80
N SER A 28 8.59 15.99 -5.15
CA SER A 28 7.19 15.55 -5.29
C SER A 28 6.24 16.69 -4.93
N GLY A 29 5.09 16.76 -5.62
CA GLY A 29 4.08 17.80 -5.39
C GLY A 29 4.66 19.21 -5.52
N ASN A 30 4.59 19.99 -4.44
CA ASN A 30 5.07 21.37 -4.34
C ASN A 30 6.47 21.48 -3.68
N SER A 31 7.18 20.35 -3.55
CA SER A 31 8.51 20.29 -2.92
C SER A 31 9.62 20.23 -3.96
N TYR A 32 10.68 20.98 -3.70
CA TYR A 32 11.92 21.05 -4.47
C TYR A 32 13.11 20.85 -3.53
N TYR A 33 14.23 20.38 -4.05
CA TYR A 33 15.49 20.27 -3.30
C TYR A 33 16.65 20.88 -4.10
N TRP A 34 17.70 21.29 -3.41
CA TRP A 34 18.93 21.78 -4.02
C TRP A 34 19.86 20.60 -4.35
N THR A 35 20.34 20.47 -5.59
CA THR A 35 21.15 19.33 -6.03
C THR A 35 22.50 19.21 -5.32
N GLU A 36 23.11 20.32 -4.94
CA GLU A 36 24.39 20.34 -4.20
C GLU A 36 24.20 20.08 -2.69
N HIS A 37 22.98 20.30 -2.18
CA HIS A 37 22.62 20.14 -0.78
C HIS A 37 21.21 19.56 -0.67
N ASP A 38 21.10 18.24 -0.82
CA ASP A 38 19.84 17.46 -0.80
C ASP A 38 18.99 17.66 0.47
N SER A 39 19.64 18.04 1.57
CA SER A 39 19.03 18.42 2.84
C SER A 39 18.32 19.78 2.83
N LEU A 40 18.45 20.62 1.80
CA LEU A 40 17.68 21.84 1.64
C LEU A 40 16.45 21.56 0.78
N LYS A 41 15.26 21.68 1.39
CA LYS A 41 13.96 21.57 0.71
C LYS A 41 13.24 22.90 0.65
N ILE A 42 12.62 23.18 -0.50
CA ILE A 42 11.78 24.34 -0.76
C ILE A 42 10.35 23.88 -1.00
N LEU A 43 9.39 24.51 -0.33
CA LEU A 43 7.96 24.27 -0.45
C LEU A 43 7.30 25.48 -1.13
N THR A 44 6.86 25.31 -2.38
CA THR A 44 6.34 26.43 -3.19
C THR A 44 4.92 26.85 -2.81
N ASN A 45 4.15 25.96 -2.20
CA ASN A 45 2.80 26.27 -1.71
C ASN A 45 2.79 27.21 -0.51
N THR A 46 3.83 27.17 0.32
CA THR A 46 4.00 28.05 1.48
C THR A 46 5.09 29.10 1.29
N ASN A 47 5.77 29.07 0.13
CA ASN A 47 6.88 29.95 -0.22
C ASN A 47 8.00 29.98 0.83
N ARG A 48 8.38 28.79 1.34
CA ARG A 48 9.37 28.62 2.42
C ARG A 48 10.39 27.53 2.12
N PHE A 49 11.52 27.58 2.81
CA PHE A 49 12.54 26.53 2.75
C PHE A 49 12.84 25.96 4.14
N HIS A 50 13.39 24.76 4.18
CA HIS A 50 14.02 24.12 5.33
C HIS A 50 15.32 23.48 4.90
N TRP A 51 16.39 23.78 5.62
CA TRP A 51 17.71 23.18 5.46
C TRP A 51 18.00 22.28 6.65
N PHE A 52 17.69 20.99 6.49
CA PHE A 52 17.69 20.01 7.57
C PHE A 52 19.07 19.81 8.19
N SER A 53 20.15 19.82 7.40
CA SER A 53 21.51 19.66 7.94
C SER A 53 21.99 20.86 8.76
N ARG A 54 21.43 22.06 8.52
CA ARG A 54 21.78 23.28 9.28
C ARG A 54 20.76 23.60 10.37
N ASP A 55 19.61 22.93 10.36
CA ASP A 55 18.44 23.23 11.21
C ASP A 55 18.00 24.70 11.07
N VAL A 56 17.97 25.19 9.82
CA VAL A 56 17.57 26.56 9.48
C VAL A 56 16.44 26.50 8.46
N GLY A 57 15.43 27.36 8.61
CA GLY A 57 14.32 27.43 7.67
C GLY A 57 13.58 28.76 7.82
N GLY A 58 12.83 29.15 6.80
CA GLY A 58 12.19 30.45 6.79
C GLY A 58 11.60 30.85 5.45
N ASP A 59 11.33 32.14 5.34
CA ASP A 59 10.94 32.84 4.12
C ASP A 59 12.17 33.13 3.22
N VAL A 60 11.93 33.84 2.12
CA VAL A 60 12.97 34.19 1.14
C VAL A 60 14.11 35.03 1.71
N ILE A 61 13.87 35.84 2.75
CA ILE A 61 14.93 36.62 3.38
C ILE A 61 15.87 35.68 4.11
N GLN A 62 15.33 34.76 4.91
CA GLN A 62 16.17 33.78 5.61
C GLN A 62 16.86 32.82 4.63
N LEU A 63 16.28 32.55 3.46
CA LEU A 63 16.95 31.76 2.42
C LEU A 63 18.23 32.47 1.95
N VAL A 64 18.13 33.76 1.60
CA VAL A 64 19.30 34.55 1.17
C VAL A 64 20.35 34.63 2.27
N GLN A 65 19.93 34.90 3.52
CA GLN A 65 20.85 34.91 4.65
C GLN A 65 21.57 33.57 4.82
N SER A 66 20.86 32.46 4.71
CA SER A 66 21.42 31.12 4.96
C SER A 66 22.33 30.63 3.84
N VAL A 67 22.03 30.97 2.59
CA VAL A 67 22.78 30.52 1.41
C VAL A 67 23.99 31.42 1.13
N LYS A 68 23.87 32.74 1.34
CA LYS A 68 24.98 33.69 1.12
C LYS A 68 25.80 33.97 2.37
N ASP A 69 25.35 33.52 3.54
CA ASP A 69 25.95 33.83 4.85
C ASP A 69 26.09 35.35 5.08
N VAL A 70 24.96 36.07 4.89
CA VAL A 70 24.90 37.54 4.95
C VAL A 70 23.95 38.05 6.03
N SER A 71 24.14 39.31 6.43
CA SER A 71 23.25 39.96 7.39
C SER A 71 21.84 40.18 6.81
N PHE A 72 20.86 40.35 7.69
CA PHE A 72 19.47 40.66 7.29
C PHE A 72 19.39 41.87 6.36
N LYS A 73 20.19 42.91 6.61
CA LYS A 73 20.20 44.15 5.80
C LYS A 73 20.73 43.88 4.38
N GLU A 74 21.74 43.04 4.26
CA GLU A 74 22.31 42.64 2.96
C GLU A 74 21.36 41.73 2.19
N ALA A 75 20.69 40.80 2.88
CA ALA A 75 19.66 39.95 2.28
C ALA A 75 18.47 40.77 1.76
N VAL A 76 17.99 41.74 2.54
CA VAL A 76 16.94 42.68 2.10
C VAL A 76 17.39 43.47 0.88
N ARG A 77 18.63 44.00 0.89
CA ARG A 77 19.16 44.74 -0.26
C ARG A 77 19.22 43.88 -1.52
N PHE A 78 19.70 42.64 -1.41
CA PHE A 78 19.71 41.68 -2.53
C PHE A 78 18.31 41.47 -3.13
N LEU A 79 17.30 41.28 -2.27
CA LEU A 79 15.92 41.07 -2.71
C LEU A 79 15.30 42.33 -3.36
N GLN A 80 15.72 43.53 -2.94
CA GLN A 80 15.24 44.79 -3.52
C GLN A 80 15.90 45.14 -4.85
N GLU A 81 17.18 44.77 -5.02
CA GLU A 81 17.94 45.04 -6.24
C GLU A 81 17.68 43.98 -7.33
N GLY A 82 17.25 42.78 -6.94
CA GLY A 82 16.90 41.71 -7.87
C GLY A 82 15.51 41.85 -8.49
N THR A 83 15.25 41.08 -9.55
CA THR A 83 13.95 41.01 -10.23
C THR A 83 13.37 39.61 -10.03
N PHE A 84 12.30 39.51 -9.25
CA PHE A 84 11.67 38.22 -8.89
C PHE A 84 10.16 38.32 -9.10
N SER A 85 9.53 37.22 -9.53
CA SER A 85 8.06 37.17 -9.63
C SER A 85 7.45 37.23 -8.24
N GLN A 86 6.34 37.95 -8.07
CA GLN A 86 5.53 37.84 -6.86
C GLN A 86 4.64 36.60 -6.93
N VAL A 87 4.50 35.92 -5.80
CA VAL A 87 3.57 34.81 -5.63
C VAL A 87 2.50 35.20 -4.62
N GLU A 88 1.24 34.92 -4.94
CA GLU A 88 0.17 34.87 -3.93
C GLU A 88 0.37 33.61 -3.08
N ALA A 89 1.45 33.59 -2.29
CA ALA A 89 1.63 32.58 -1.28
C ALA A 89 0.54 32.82 -0.23
N LYS A 90 -0.28 31.80 0.04
CA LYS A 90 -1.24 31.87 1.15
C LYS A 90 -0.46 32.24 2.40
N PRO A 91 -0.76 33.37 3.06
CA PRO A 91 -0.23 33.62 4.39
C PRO A 91 -0.69 32.45 5.24
N LEU A 92 0.26 31.76 5.87
CA LEU A 92 -0.08 30.89 6.99
C LEU A 92 -0.52 31.80 8.15
N GLU A 93 -1.76 32.29 8.12
CA GLU A 93 -2.54 32.21 9.34
C GLU A 93 -2.54 30.73 9.69
N GLY A 94 -1.78 30.39 10.74
CA GLY A 94 -1.29 29.05 11.01
C GLY A 94 -2.28 27.99 10.54
N GLU A 95 -1.94 27.30 9.43
CA GLU A 95 -2.70 26.14 8.98
C GLU A 95 -2.96 25.32 10.22
N LYS A 96 -4.24 25.23 10.63
CA LYS A 96 -4.63 24.45 11.79
C LYS A 96 -4.20 23.03 11.49
N ARG A 97 -2.99 22.67 11.94
CA ARG A 97 -2.48 21.32 11.83
C ARG A 97 -3.56 20.43 12.40
N GLU A 98 -3.99 19.46 11.61
CA GLU A 98 -4.95 18.49 12.11
C GLU A 98 -4.43 17.94 13.44
N PRO A 99 -5.29 17.88 14.48
CA PRO A 99 -4.86 17.40 15.77
C PRO A 99 -4.33 15.98 15.65
N PHE A 100 -3.32 15.65 16.46
CA PHE A 100 -2.81 14.29 16.55
C PHE A 100 -3.95 13.32 16.90
N LYS A 101 -4.08 12.25 16.13
CA LYS A 101 -5.05 11.16 16.37
C LYS A 101 -4.29 9.86 16.59
N TYR A 102 -4.48 9.29 17.78
CA TYR A 102 -3.84 8.03 18.11
C TYR A 102 -4.67 6.83 17.63
N VAL A 103 -4.40 6.43 16.38
CA VAL A 103 -5.15 5.38 15.67
C VAL A 103 -4.84 3.96 16.13
N LEU A 104 -3.77 3.76 16.92
CA LEU A 104 -3.36 2.42 17.37
C LEU A 104 -4.07 1.94 18.64
N LYS A 105 -4.92 2.77 19.25
CA LYS A 105 -5.61 2.43 20.51
C LYS A 105 -6.36 1.09 20.46
N PRO A 106 -7.12 0.75 19.40
CA PRO A 106 -7.84 -0.53 19.32
C PRO A 106 -6.92 -1.75 19.09
N TYR A 107 -5.67 -1.50 18.70
CA TYR A 107 -4.68 -2.53 18.37
C TYR A 107 -3.59 -2.64 19.43
N GLU A 108 -3.77 -2.00 20.60
CA GLU A 108 -2.87 -2.13 21.74
C GLU A 108 -3.04 -3.51 22.37
N HIS A 109 -1.93 -4.14 22.74
CA HIS A 109 -1.98 -5.41 23.47
C HIS A 109 -1.79 -5.11 24.96
N PRO A 110 -2.71 -5.54 25.83
CA PRO A 110 -2.68 -5.19 27.25
C PRO A 110 -1.53 -5.85 28.03
N GLY A 111 -0.96 -6.95 27.53
CA GLY A 111 0.09 -7.72 28.23
C GLY A 111 1.50 -7.13 28.13
N PHE A 112 1.80 -6.34 27.10
CA PHE A 112 3.17 -5.86 26.81
C PHE A 112 4.22 -6.98 26.75
N GLU A 113 3.82 -8.19 26.34
CA GLU A 113 4.64 -9.40 26.43
C GLU A 113 5.79 -9.36 25.42
N LEU A 114 5.48 -9.04 24.15
CA LEU A 114 6.51 -9.00 23.10
C LEU A 114 7.44 -7.80 23.31
N GLY A 115 6.86 -6.66 23.68
CA GLY A 115 7.61 -5.45 24.02
C GLY A 115 8.60 -5.69 25.17
N ARG A 116 8.16 -6.37 26.25
CA ARG A 116 9.03 -6.73 27.37
C ARG A 116 10.15 -7.68 26.94
N THR A 117 9.83 -8.75 26.22
CA THR A 117 10.84 -9.69 25.71
C THR A 117 11.88 -8.94 24.88
N TYR A 118 11.46 -8.10 23.93
CA TYR A 118 12.39 -7.31 23.12
C TYR A 118 13.26 -6.36 23.96
N LEU A 119 12.67 -5.58 24.87
CA LEU A 119 13.42 -4.62 25.69
C LEU A 119 14.41 -5.30 26.62
N LYS A 120 14.03 -6.45 27.18
CA LYS A 120 14.87 -7.20 28.11
C LYS A 120 15.96 -7.99 27.39
N GLU A 121 15.57 -8.78 26.40
CA GLU A 121 16.45 -9.73 25.75
C GLU A 121 17.33 -9.08 24.69
N GLU A 122 16.77 -8.21 23.85
CA GLU A 122 17.54 -7.56 22.78
C GLU A 122 18.13 -6.20 23.19
N ARG A 123 17.49 -5.48 24.12
CA ARG A 123 17.93 -4.14 24.56
C ARG A 123 18.61 -4.11 25.92
N GLY A 124 18.65 -5.22 26.66
CA GLY A 124 19.38 -5.32 27.93
C GLY A 124 18.75 -4.55 29.10
N LEU A 125 17.47 -4.16 28.97
CA LEU A 125 16.76 -3.45 30.03
C LEU A 125 16.26 -4.44 31.10
N THR A 126 16.34 -4.06 32.37
CA THR A 126 15.84 -4.87 33.49
C THR A 126 14.31 -4.77 33.60
N ASP A 127 13.67 -5.77 34.22
CA ASP A 127 12.23 -5.73 34.47
C ASP A 127 11.85 -4.50 35.31
N ASP A 128 12.62 -4.17 36.34
CA ASP A 128 12.42 -2.96 37.16
C ASP A 128 12.38 -1.67 36.33
N THR A 129 13.25 -1.57 35.32
CA THR A 129 13.27 -0.42 34.41
C THR A 129 12.01 -0.44 33.54
N ILE A 130 11.71 -1.56 32.90
CA ILE A 130 10.54 -1.70 32.03
C ILE A 130 9.24 -1.39 32.79
N ASP A 131 9.09 -1.91 34.00
CA ASP A 131 7.94 -1.71 34.87
C ASP A 131 7.76 -0.24 35.28
N ALA A 132 8.86 0.46 35.58
CA ALA A 132 8.81 1.88 35.88
C ALA A 132 8.25 2.70 34.71
N PHE A 133 8.69 2.43 33.48
CA PHE A 133 8.19 3.13 32.29
C PHE A 133 6.76 2.76 31.91
N LEU A 134 6.36 1.48 32.11
CA LEU A 134 4.97 1.05 31.92
C LEU A 134 4.04 1.73 32.92
N ALA A 135 4.44 1.83 34.20
CA ALA A 135 3.68 2.54 35.23
C ALA A 135 3.51 4.04 34.91
N GLY A 136 4.45 4.63 34.17
CA GLY A 136 4.33 6.00 33.64
C GLY A 136 3.23 6.20 32.58
N GLY A 137 2.64 5.12 32.04
CA GLY A 137 1.48 5.17 31.13
C GLY A 137 1.78 5.70 29.72
N ASN A 138 3.06 5.91 29.40
CA ASN A 138 3.51 6.43 28.10
C ASN A 138 4.13 5.35 27.20
N LEU A 139 4.23 4.11 27.68
CA LEU A 139 4.77 2.97 26.94
C LEU A 139 3.67 1.93 26.74
N THR A 140 3.52 1.40 25.53
CA THR A 140 2.58 0.31 25.23
C THR A 140 3.05 -0.46 23.99
N GLU A 141 2.50 -1.64 23.75
CA GLU A 141 2.74 -2.41 22.52
C GLU A 141 1.46 -2.43 21.69
N ALA A 142 1.60 -2.46 20.37
CA ALA A 142 0.48 -2.56 19.46
C ALA A 142 0.85 -3.33 18.20
N THR A 143 -0.17 -3.79 17.48
CA THR A 143 0.01 -4.26 16.10
C THR A 143 -0.20 -3.10 15.12
N ARG A 144 0.81 -2.82 14.31
CA ARG A 144 0.75 -1.83 13.24
C ARG A 144 0.50 -2.53 11.90
N LYS A 145 -0.48 -2.04 11.14
CA LYS A 145 -0.72 -2.43 9.75
C LYS A 145 -0.05 -1.43 8.78
N LYS A 146 0.68 -1.93 7.78
CA LYS A 146 1.24 -1.17 6.65
C LYS A 146 0.98 -1.92 5.35
N GLY A 147 -0.05 -1.52 4.60
CA GLY A 147 -0.57 -2.37 3.53
C GLY A 147 -1.11 -3.66 4.15
N ASP A 148 -0.74 -4.83 3.62
CA ASP A 148 -1.13 -6.13 4.20
C ASP A 148 -0.07 -6.73 5.14
N TYR A 149 0.99 -5.96 5.41
CA TYR A 149 1.99 -6.31 6.41
C TYR A 149 1.55 -5.85 7.80
N PHE A 150 1.50 -6.79 8.74
CA PHE A 150 1.31 -6.51 10.17
C PHE A 150 2.64 -6.68 10.89
N GLU A 151 2.98 -5.74 11.75
CA GLU A 151 4.17 -5.83 12.58
C GLU A 151 3.87 -5.41 14.02
N PRO A 152 4.47 -6.09 15.00
CA PRO A 152 4.38 -5.66 16.38
C PRO A 152 5.31 -4.47 16.59
N VAL A 153 4.81 -3.46 17.30
CA VAL A 153 5.54 -2.24 17.60
C VAL A 153 5.42 -1.90 19.09
N ILE A 154 6.49 -1.36 19.65
CA ILE A 154 6.41 -0.56 20.87
C ILE A 154 6.02 0.86 20.46
N VAL A 155 5.05 1.42 21.17
CA VAL A 155 4.56 2.79 21.01
C VAL A 155 5.04 3.62 22.20
N PHE A 156 5.82 4.65 21.92
CA PHE A 156 6.24 5.66 22.90
C PHE A 156 5.37 6.90 22.73
N LYS A 157 4.51 7.18 23.70
CA LYS A 157 3.52 8.27 23.65
C LYS A 157 4.12 9.58 24.16
N PHE A 158 3.85 10.66 23.45
CA PHE A 158 4.30 12.00 23.82
C PHE A 158 3.15 12.72 24.50
N ARG A 159 3.38 13.22 25.72
CA ARG A 159 2.39 14.01 26.44
C ARG A 159 2.94 15.38 26.77
N ASP A 160 2.07 16.36 26.78
CA ASP A 160 2.39 17.65 27.38
C ASP A 160 2.37 17.57 28.92
N LEU A 161 2.64 18.71 29.55
CA LEU A 161 2.65 18.86 31.01
C LEU A 161 1.31 18.57 31.68
N ASP A 162 0.17 18.69 30.96
CA ASP A 162 -1.15 18.37 31.50
C ASP A 162 -1.52 16.90 31.27
N GLY A 163 -0.62 16.10 30.66
CA GLY A 163 -0.87 14.71 30.33
C GLY A 163 -1.67 14.51 29.04
N LYS A 164 -1.95 15.55 28.25
CA LYS A 164 -2.64 15.40 26.97
C LYS A 164 -1.69 14.85 25.92
N LEU A 165 -2.21 13.92 25.11
CA LEU A 165 -1.44 13.23 24.07
C LEU A 165 -1.15 14.18 22.89
N GLN A 166 0.12 14.36 22.57
CA GLN A 166 0.63 15.28 21.53
C GLN A 166 1.27 14.56 20.35
N GLY A 167 1.56 13.26 20.48
CA GLY A 167 2.20 12.47 19.45
C GLY A 167 2.57 11.08 19.94
N ALA A 168 3.21 10.29 19.08
CA ALA A 168 3.88 9.06 19.46
C ALA A 168 4.95 8.65 18.44
N SER A 169 5.95 7.90 18.87
CA SER A 169 6.89 7.18 18.01
C SER A 169 6.70 5.67 18.12
N LEU A 170 7.07 4.97 17.05
CA LEU A 170 6.90 3.53 16.85
C LEU A 170 8.27 2.90 16.65
N GLN A 171 8.53 1.84 17.42
CA GLN A 171 9.69 0.98 17.29
C GLN A 171 9.22 -0.44 16.95
N GLY A 172 9.54 -0.91 15.74
CA GLY A 172 9.31 -2.32 15.38
C GLY A 172 10.21 -3.21 16.22
N ILE A 173 9.67 -4.32 16.72
CA ILE A 173 10.41 -5.24 17.59
C ILE A 173 10.89 -6.50 16.86
N VAL A 174 10.28 -6.85 15.73
CA VAL A 174 10.73 -7.94 14.85
C VAL A 174 11.57 -7.36 13.70
N GLU A 175 12.75 -7.94 13.44
CA GLU A 175 13.59 -7.54 12.31
C GLU A 175 12.91 -7.86 10.98
N ASN A 176 12.84 -6.87 10.09
CA ASN A 176 12.33 -6.99 8.75
C ASN A 176 13.16 -6.12 7.78
N ARG A 177 14.21 -6.72 7.21
CA ARG A 177 15.06 -6.07 6.20
C ARG A 177 14.39 -5.91 4.84
N VAL A 178 13.24 -6.56 4.60
CA VAL A 178 12.47 -6.38 3.37
C VAL A 178 11.76 -5.02 3.37
N HIS A 179 11.24 -4.59 4.52
CA HIS A 179 10.61 -3.27 4.68
C HIS A 179 11.54 -2.18 5.21
N TYR A 180 12.62 -2.56 5.88
CA TYR A 180 13.60 -1.66 6.50
C TYR A 180 15.03 -2.11 6.17
N PRO A 181 15.47 -2.00 4.90
CA PRO A 181 16.75 -2.57 4.44
C PRO A 181 17.97 -2.06 5.20
N ASP A 182 18.01 -0.75 5.48
CA ASP A 182 19.18 -0.13 6.11
C ASP A 182 19.26 -0.43 7.61
N ARG A 183 18.16 -0.19 8.32
CA ARG A 183 18.09 -0.20 9.79
C ARG A 183 17.52 -1.50 10.39
N GLY A 184 17.04 -2.41 9.56
CA GLY A 184 16.47 -3.71 9.94
C GLY A 184 15.09 -3.67 10.61
N ARG A 185 14.68 -2.57 11.26
CA ARG A 185 13.39 -2.46 11.99
C ARG A 185 12.69 -1.12 11.71
N LEU A 186 11.39 -1.06 12.03
CA LEU A 186 10.65 0.21 11.99
C LEU A 186 11.21 1.17 13.06
N LYS A 187 11.48 2.42 12.66
CA LYS A 187 11.65 3.58 13.55
C LYS A 187 10.91 4.75 12.88
N GLN A 188 9.82 5.22 13.50
CA GLN A 188 8.94 6.20 12.87
C GLN A 188 8.16 7.03 13.90
N ILE A 189 8.10 8.35 13.71
CA ILE A 189 7.15 9.23 14.40
C ILE A 189 5.78 9.15 13.69
N MET A 190 4.69 9.00 14.44
CA MET A 190 3.34 8.93 13.90
C MET A 190 2.93 10.26 13.24
N LYS A 191 2.13 10.17 12.17
CA LYS A 191 1.64 11.33 11.41
C LYS A 191 0.92 12.32 12.34
N ASN A 192 1.11 13.62 12.09
CA ASN A 192 0.55 14.73 12.85
C ASN A 192 0.98 14.79 14.34
N SER A 193 2.01 14.04 14.75
CA SER A 193 2.65 14.25 16.06
C SER A 193 3.28 15.64 16.11
N ASP A 194 3.22 16.28 17.27
CA ASP A 194 3.92 17.55 17.47
C ASP A 194 5.44 17.33 17.48
N GLY A 195 6.14 17.85 16.46
CA GLY A 195 7.59 17.71 16.33
C GLY A 195 8.43 18.42 17.41
N LEU A 196 7.81 19.17 18.33
CA LEU A 196 8.47 19.72 19.53
C LEU A 196 8.12 18.92 20.80
N ALA A 197 7.41 17.80 20.70
CA ALA A 197 7.13 16.90 21.81
C ALA A 197 7.94 15.61 21.65
N GLY A 198 8.20 14.95 22.78
CA GLY A 198 8.95 13.69 22.82
C GLY A 198 8.45 12.76 23.91
N PHE A 199 8.93 11.52 23.91
CA PHE A 199 8.66 10.57 24.98
C PHE A 199 9.34 11.05 26.25
N SER A 200 8.61 11.12 27.36
CA SER A 200 9.14 11.64 28.62
C SER A 200 8.75 10.81 29.82
N PHE A 201 9.62 10.83 30.82
CA PHE A 201 9.46 10.11 32.07
C PHE A 201 9.95 10.97 33.24
N ASP A 202 9.11 11.07 34.27
CA ASP A 202 9.41 11.87 35.45
C ASP A 202 9.88 10.97 36.59
N VAL A 203 10.98 11.36 37.22
CA VAL A 203 11.50 10.75 38.44
C VAL A 203 11.32 11.74 39.58
N GLY A 204 10.50 11.41 40.57
CA GLY A 204 10.20 12.31 41.68
C GLY A 204 9.39 13.54 41.24
N LYS A 205 9.76 14.72 41.74
CA LYS A 205 9.17 16.01 41.33
C LYS A 205 10.19 16.78 40.49
N PRO A 206 10.10 16.75 39.16
CA PRO A 206 11.10 17.35 38.29
C PRO A 206 11.47 18.79 38.67
N ASN A 207 12.76 19.03 38.91
CA ASN A 207 13.38 20.35 39.11
C ASN A 207 14.43 20.67 38.02
N ARG A 208 14.78 19.68 37.19
CA ARG A 208 15.73 19.74 36.07
C ARG A 208 15.31 18.82 34.91
N LEU A 209 15.92 19.03 33.76
CA LEU A 209 15.64 18.31 32.50
C LEU A 209 16.88 17.53 32.04
N VAL A 210 16.69 16.29 31.61
CA VAL A 210 17.71 15.50 30.90
C VAL A 210 17.16 15.12 29.54
N PHE A 211 17.94 15.34 28.50
CA PHE A 211 17.58 15.02 27.12
C PHE A 211 18.42 13.87 26.58
N ALA A 212 17.76 12.82 26.10
CA ALA A 212 18.37 11.70 25.38
C ALA A 212 17.94 11.70 23.92
N GLU A 213 18.70 11.05 23.05
CA GLU A 213 18.44 11.08 21.60
C GLU A 213 17.17 10.31 21.22
N SER A 214 16.98 9.11 21.79
CA SER A 214 15.84 8.24 21.49
C SER A 214 15.21 7.64 22.76
N PRO A 215 13.99 7.08 22.67
CA PRO A 215 13.34 6.46 23.82
C PRO A 215 14.12 5.30 24.44
N ILE A 216 14.82 4.49 23.63
CA ILE A 216 15.61 3.37 24.15
C ILE A 216 16.84 3.91 24.90
N ASP A 217 17.53 4.92 24.36
CA ASP A 217 18.68 5.53 25.02
C ASP A 217 18.26 6.23 26.31
N LEU A 218 17.07 6.83 26.34
CA LEU A 218 16.50 7.39 27.56
C LEU A 218 16.28 6.32 28.64
N MET A 219 15.69 5.18 28.26
CA MET A 219 15.47 4.06 29.19
C MET A 219 16.79 3.45 29.66
N SER A 220 17.78 3.34 28.77
CA SER A 220 19.12 2.85 29.10
C SER A 220 19.88 3.81 30.01
N TYR A 221 19.80 5.12 29.76
CA TYR A 221 20.34 6.16 30.64
C TYR A 221 19.71 6.11 32.04
N TYR A 222 18.37 5.96 32.11
CA TYR A 222 17.66 5.79 33.38
C TYR A 222 18.19 4.58 34.15
N GLN A 223 18.36 3.44 33.48
CA GLN A 223 18.87 2.22 34.11
C GLN A 223 20.30 2.40 34.64
N ALA A 224 21.20 2.95 33.82
CA ALA A 224 22.60 3.17 34.18
C ALA A 224 22.76 4.14 35.37
N ASN A 225 21.83 5.09 35.51
CA ASN A 225 21.96 6.20 36.47
C ASN A 225 20.86 6.21 37.55
N LYS A 226 20.07 5.14 37.68
CA LYS A 226 18.84 5.09 38.50
C LYS A 226 19.06 5.60 39.93
N GLU A 227 20.17 5.25 40.56
CA GLU A 227 20.52 5.64 41.93
C GLU A 227 20.79 7.16 42.09
N ASN A 228 21.20 7.82 41.01
CA ASN A 228 21.59 9.23 40.99
C ASN A 228 20.50 10.14 40.38
N LEU A 229 19.46 9.55 39.77
CA LEU A 229 18.36 10.29 39.19
C LEU A 229 17.29 10.58 40.26
N LYS A 230 17.23 11.84 40.70
CA LYS A 230 16.15 12.38 41.53
C LYS A 230 15.63 13.68 40.95
N ASP A 231 14.32 13.89 41.12
CA ASP A 231 13.62 15.13 40.78
C ASP A 231 13.96 15.63 39.37
N VAL A 232 13.81 14.75 38.40
CA VAL A 232 14.24 14.98 37.02
C VAL A 232 13.16 14.54 36.03
N ARG A 233 13.00 15.32 34.97
CA ARG A 233 12.26 14.88 33.79
C ARG A 233 13.24 14.46 32.72
N LEU A 234 13.17 13.20 32.33
CA LEU A 234 13.87 12.64 31.18
C LEU A 234 13.02 12.86 29.93
N VAL A 235 13.62 13.28 28.82
CA VAL A 235 12.93 13.52 27.55
C VAL A 235 13.73 12.97 26.38
N ALA A 236 13.11 12.11 25.55
CA ALA A 236 13.68 11.63 24.31
C ALA A 236 13.35 12.62 23.19
N MET A 237 14.36 13.10 22.47
CA MET A 237 14.20 14.13 21.45
C MET A 237 13.70 13.58 20.09
N GLU A 238 13.73 12.27 19.91
CA GLU A 238 13.46 11.59 18.63
C GLU A 238 14.42 12.09 17.53
N GLY A 239 15.71 12.11 17.88
CA GLY A 239 16.80 12.78 17.14
C GLY A 239 17.20 14.12 17.77
N LEU A 240 18.43 14.58 17.51
CA LEU A 240 19.02 15.78 18.12
C LEU A 240 18.28 17.07 17.67
N LYS A 241 17.50 17.69 18.58
CA LYS A 241 16.62 18.83 18.26
C LYS A 241 16.66 19.95 19.30
N LYS A 242 17.31 21.07 18.97
CA LYS A 242 17.36 22.27 19.83
C LYS A 242 15.97 22.84 20.13
N GLY A 243 15.07 22.87 19.15
CA GLY A 243 13.71 23.39 19.35
C GLY A 243 12.90 22.62 20.40
N LEU A 244 13.15 21.31 20.54
CA LEU A 244 12.50 20.50 21.58
C LEU A 244 13.06 20.85 22.97
N ILE A 245 14.38 20.99 23.09
CA ILE A 245 15.02 21.48 24.33
C ILE A 245 14.44 22.85 24.70
N SER A 246 14.27 23.73 23.71
CA SER A 246 13.70 25.06 23.90
C SER A 246 12.27 25.01 24.44
N ARG A 247 11.38 24.24 23.80
CA ARG A 247 10.01 24.07 24.29
C ARG A 247 10.00 23.55 25.72
N TYR A 248 10.66 22.43 25.99
CA TYR A 248 10.60 21.79 27.31
C TYR A 248 11.20 22.70 28.37
N THR A 249 12.26 23.46 28.08
CA THR A 249 12.82 24.44 29.03
C THR A 249 11.83 25.56 29.33
N ALA A 250 11.23 26.16 28.30
CA ALA A 250 10.27 27.26 28.48
C ALA A 250 9.00 26.80 29.20
N ASP A 251 8.46 25.65 28.82
CA ASP A 251 7.29 25.05 29.46
C ASP A 251 7.59 24.63 30.90
N PHE A 252 8.78 24.09 31.16
CA PHE A 252 9.19 23.73 32.52
C PHE A 252 9.28 24.94 33.46
N LEU A 253 9.77 26.08 32.96
CA LEU A 253 9.87 27.32 33.73
C LEU A 253 8.53 28.07 33.87
N THR A 254 7.55 27.77 33.04
CA THR A 254 6.26 28.48 32.99
C THR A 254 5.05 27.60 33.32
N GLU A 255 5.30 26.36 33.76
CA GLU A 255 4.26 25.36 34.05
C GLU A 255 3.38 25.08 32.82
N GLY A 256 4.01 24.97 31.65
CA GLY A 256 3.37 24.62 30.38
C GLY A 256 2.59 25.73 29.71
N ARG A 257 2.63 26.96 30.24
CA ARG A 257 1.93 28.10 29.66
C ARG A 257 2.59 28.62 28.39
N TYR A 258 3.92 28.58 28.30
CA TYR A 258 4.63 29.21 27.20
C TYR A 258 4.24 28.64 25.83
N SER A 259 4.26 27.33 25.65
CA SER A 259 3.91 26.71 24.36
C SER A 259 2.42 26.76 24.03
N LYS A 260 1.55 27.00 25.01
CA LYS A 260 0.11 27.20 24.80
C LYS A 260 -0.22 28.62 24.35
N GLU A 261 0.51 29.61 24.85
CA GLU A 261 0.22 31.03 24.63
C GLU A 261 1.04 31.65 23.49
N LYS A 262 2.21 31.07 23.16
CA LYS A 262 3.14 31.63 22.19
C LYS A 262 3.07 30.90 20.84
N PRO A 263 3.27 31.62 19.72
CA PRO A 263 3.37 31.01 18.41
C PRO A 263 4.58 30.06 18.35
N ARG A 264 4.51 29.04 17.48
CA ARG A 264 5.50 27.97 17.39
C ARG A 264 6.93 28.49 17.19
N GLU A 265 7.10 29.55 16.40
CA GLU A 265 8.40 30.18 16.13
C GLU A 265 9.02 30.75 17.41
N ALA A 266 8.20 31.37 18.27
CA ALA A 266 8.66 31.85 19.57
C ALA A 266 9.01 30.70 20.51
N VAL A 267 8.29 29.57 20.44
CA VAL A 267 8.60 28.36 21.22
C VAL A 267 9.95 27.76 20.81
N ILE A 268 10.25 27.72 19.50
CA ILE A 268 11.51 27.20 18.98
C ILE A 268 12.70 28.04 19.45
N GLY A 269 12.56 29.37 19.48
CA GLY A 269 13.61 30.31 19.91
C GLY A 269 13.61 30.66 21.40
N ALA A 270 12.70 30.10 22.20
CA ALA A 270 12.52 30.48 23.60
C ALA A 270 13.80 30.31 24.44
N LEU A 271 14.58 29.26 24.18
CA LEU A 271 15.83 28.99 24.90
C LEU A 271 16.83 30.13 24.75
N ASP A 272 17.03 30.62 23.53
CA ASP A 272 17.95 31.71 23.24
C ASP A 272 17.52 33.00 23.96
N VAL A 273 16.20 33.27 23.97
CA VAL A 273 15.62 34.39 24.70
C VAL A 273 15.85 34.25 26.20
N ILE A 274 15.56 33.08 26.78
CA ILE A 274 15.74 32.82 28.21
C ILE A 274 17.21 33.05 28.60
N VAL A 275 18.16 32.49 27.83
CA VAL A 275 19.60 32.67 28.07
C VAL A 275 20.01 34.14 28.00
N ALA A 276 19.48 34.89 27.03
CA ALA A 276 19.84 36.30 26.84
C ALA A 276 19.20 37.24 27.88
N THR A 277 17.99 36.94 28.37
CA THR A 277 17.19 37.90 29.14
C THR A 277 17.01 37.56 30.62
N THR A 278 17.34 36.35 31.07
CA THR A 278 17.10 35.93 32.46
C THR A 278 18.38 35.52 33.19
N LYS A 279 18.28 35.41 34.53
CA LYS A 279 19.34 34.84 35.39
C LYS A 279 19.12 33.34 35.67
N THR A 280 18.15 32.70 35.03
CA THR A 280 17.70 31.34 35.37
C THR A 280 18.85 30.33 35.38
N PHE A 281 19.71 30.34 34.37
CA PHE A 281 20.85 29.41 34.29
C PHE A 281 21.99 29.74 35.27
N LYS A 282 22.06 30.98 35.79
CA LYS A 282 22.97 31.34 36.88
C LYS A 282 22.44 30.84 38.22
N GLU A 283 21.13 30.86 38.42
CA GLU A 283 20.47 30.43 39.66
C GLU A 283 20.27 28.90 39.73
N LYS A 284 20.14 28.24 38.58
CA LYS A 284 19.98 26.78 38.45
C LYS A 284 21.05 26.20 37.52
N PRO A 285 22.32 26.15 37.96
CA PRO A 285 23.37 25.45 37.20
C PRO A 285 23.00 23.96 37.11
N GLY A 286 22.90 23.42 35.90
CA GLY A 286 22.45 22.03 35.68
C GLY A 286 20.95 21.86 35.43
N LEU A 287 20.23 22.94 35.10
CA LEU A 287 18.84 22.86 34.66
C LEU A 287 18.66 21.91 33.46
N ILE A 288 19.65 21.88 32.56
CA ILE A 288 19.67 21.04 31.35
C ILE A 288 20.89 20.14 31.39
N THR A 289 20.67 18.84 31.21
CA THR A 289 21.70 17.82 30.95
C THR A 289 21.44 17.17 29.60
N LEU A 290 22.48 17.00 28.78
CA LEU A 290 22.44 16.25 27.53
C LEU A 290 23.03 14.86 27.77
N ALA A 291 22.15 13.86 27.79
CA ALA A 291 22.47 12.44 27.88
C ALA A 291 22.37 11.78 26.49
N ILE A 292 23.19 12.26 25.56
CA ILE A 292 23.14 11.88 24.14
C ILE A 292 24.25 10.89 23.79
N ASP A 293 24.24 10.39 22.55
CA ASP A 293 25.19 9.41 22.06
C ASP A 293 26.61 10.01 21.95
N ASN A 294 27.61 9.20 22.24
CA ASN A 294 29.03 9.55 22.14
C ASN A 294 29.56 9.17 20.76
N ASP A 295 29.08 9.89 19.74
CA ASP A 295 29.47 9.76 18.35
C ASP A 295 29.68 11.15 17.70
N GLU A 296 29.97 11.17 16.39
CA GLU A 296 30.24 12.42 15.67
C GLU A 296 29.04 13.39 15.71
N ALA A 297 27.82 12.89 15.49
CA ALA A 297 26.61 13.71 15.46
C ALA A 297 26.28 14.31 16.84
N GLY A 298 26.41 13.52 17.91
CA GLY A 298 26.21 13.98 19.28
C GLY A 298 27.22 15.08 19.66
N LEU A 299 28.49 14.91 19.30
CA LEU A 299 29.55 15.89 19.56
C LEU A 299 29.33 17.19 18.77
N GLU A 300 28.97 17.10 17.49
CA GLU A 300 28.63 18.27 16.67
C GLU A 300 27.44 19.05 17.25
N PHE A 301 26.42 18.35 17.75
CA PHE A 301 25.26 18.97 18.37
C PHE A 301 25.62 19.70 19.67
N ILE A 302 26.49 19.09 20.49
CA ILE A 302 27.05 19.73 21.68
C ILE A 302 27.80 21.01 21.31
N ASP A 303 28.66 20.96 20.29
CA ASP A 303 29.45 22.12 19.90
C ASP A 303 28.58 23.24 19.33
N LYS A 304 27.53 22.91 18.58
CA LYS A 304 26.51 23.88 18.16
C LYS A 304 25.86 24.59 19.35
N LEU A 305 25.42 23.84 20.37
CA LEU A 305 24.79 24.45 21.55
C LEU A 305 25.78 25.29 22.38
N LYS A 306 27.08 24.91 22.42
CA LYS A 306 28.14 25.73 23.02
C LYS A 306 28.35 27.03 22.25
N MET A 307 28.37 26.98 20.92
CA MET A 307 28.49 28.18 20.06
C MET A 307 27.33 29.14 20.29
N ASP A 308 26.13 28.60 20.50
CA ASP A 308 24.93 29.36 20.88
C ASP A 308 24.96 29.90 22.32
N LYS A 309 26.03 29.60 23.09
CA LYS A 309 26.25 30.01 24.49
C LYS A 309 25.15 29.49 25.43
N ILE A 310 24.55 28.36 25.11
CA ILE A 310 23.51 27.75 25.94
C ILE A 310 24.19 27.04 27.13
N PRO A 311 23.79 27.31 28.38
CA PRO A 311 24.33 26.60 29.53
C PRO A 311 23.68 25.22 29.69
N PHE A 312 24.48 24.16 29.64
CA PHE A 312 24.05 22.77 29.87
C PHE A 312 25.18 21.93 30.47
N GLN A 313 24.81 20.77 31.01
CA GLN A 313 25.74 19.71 31.39
C GLN A 313 25.74 18.62 30.32
N VAL A 314 26.86 17.93 30.17
CA VAL A 314 27.03 16.82 29.23
C VAL A 314 27.26 15.55 30.04
N ASP A 315 26.54 14.49 29.68
CA ASP A 315 26.67 13.17 30.27
C ASP A 315 26.66 12.15 29.13
N LEU A 316 27.84 11.72 28.68
CA LEU A 316 27.98 10.83 27.53
C LEU A 316 28.29 9.42 28.01
N PRO A 317 27.79 8.38 27.31
CA PRO A 317 28.20 7.02 27.64
C PRO A 317 29.72 6.89 27.44
N PRO A 318 30.45 6.32 28.42
CA PRO A 318 31.89 6.10 28.32
C PRO A 318 32.26 5.28 27.09
N ARG A 319 33.30 5.73 26.38
CA ARG A 319 33.82 5.07 25.17
C ARG A 319 35.23 4.56 25.43
N GLN A 320 35.52 3.32 25.06
CA GLN A 320 36.86 2.73 25.19
C GLN A 320 37.82 3.25 24.12
N ASP A 321 39.13 3.16 24.37
CA ASP A 321 40.15 3.55 23.40
C ASP A 321 39.98 2.79 22.08
N GLY A 322 39.85 3.53 20.97
CA GLY A 322 39.67 2.99 19.62
C GLY A 322 38.21 2.74 19.19
N GLN A 323 37.22 2.90 20.07
CA GLN A 323 35.81 2.90 19.66
C GLN A 323 35.42 4.23 19.00
N VAL A 324 34.67 4.18 17.90
CA VAL A 324 34.26 5.37 17.14
C VAL A 324 32.91 5.93 17.63
N LYS A 325 32.03 5.06 18.13
CA LYS A 325 30.69 5.44 18.61
C LYS A 325 30.31 4.63 19.85
N MET A 326 29.49 5.22 20.72
CA MET A 326 28.83 4.55 21.84
C MET A 326 27.49 5.23 22.11
N ASP A 327 26.40 4.47 22.16
CA ASP A 327 25.11 4.93 22.66
C ASP A 327 24.82 4.36 24.06
N TRP A 328 23.81 4.89 24.74
CA TRP A 328 23.47 4.42 26.10
C TRP A 328 22.96 2.98 26.12
N ASN A 329 22.35 2.49 25.03
CA ASN A 329 21.89 1.11 24.93
C ASN A 329 23.05 0.11 24.83
N ASP A 330 24.07 0.44 24.02
CA ASP A 330 25.30 -0.31 23.87
C ASP A 330 26.11 -0.30 25.18
N TYR A 331 26.12 0.83 25.90
CA TYR A 331 26.78 0.94 27.20
C TYR A 331 26.23 -0.07 28.23
N ILE A 332 24.92 -0.11 28.44
CA ILE A 332 24.32 -1.04 29.42
C ILE A 332 24.45 -2.52 29.00
N LYS A 333 24.57 -2.78 27.69
CA LYS A 333 24.82 -4.14 27.16
C LYS A 333 26.24 -4.60 27.41
N GLN A 334 27.21 -3.70 27.47
CA GLN A 334 28.60 -4.02 27.77
C GLN A 334 28.84 -4.24 29.27
N GLU A 335 28.10 -3.55 30.14
CA GLU A 335 28.19 -3.74 31.59
C GLU A 335 27.48 -5.02 32.08
N GLY A 336 26.49 -5.53 31.35
CA GLY A 336 25.82 -6.80 31.67
C GLY A 336 26.60 -8.03 31.17
N GLU A 337 26.83 -9.04 32.01
CA GLU A 337 27.49 -10.32 31.67
C GLU A 337 26.72 -11.23 30.66
N ARG A 338 25.97 -10.68 29.69
CA ARG A 338 25.17 -11.48 28.75
C ARG A 338 25.42 -11.11 27.29
N LYS A 339 26.39 -11.79 26.67
CA LYS A 339 26.39 -11.95 25.20
C LYS A 339 25.32 -12.97 24.82
N MET A 340 24.22 -12.51 24.22
CA MET A 340 23.12 -13.39 23.81
C MET A 340 23.28 -13.88 22.35
N PRO A 341 22.90 -15.15 22.07
CA PRO A 341 23.12 -15.80 20.78
C PRO A 341 22.15 -15.34 19.68
N LYS A 342 22.62 -15.38 18.42
CA LYS A 342 21.82 -15.12 17.21
C LYS A 342 20.74 -16.21 17.06
N GLY A 343 19.47 -15.86 17.26
CA GLY A 343 18.32 -16.78 17.10
C GLY A 343 16.98 -16.29 17.69
N GLN A 344 16.98 -15.29 18.56
CA GLN A 344 15.78 -14.87 19.32
C GLN A 344 14.73 -14.07 18.52
N THR A 345 15.12 -13.39 17.43
CA THR A 345 14.15 -12.73 16.53
C THR A 345 13.09 -13.72 16.01
N GLN A 346 13.48 -15.00 15.82
CA GLN A 346 12.57 -16.06 15.39
C GLN A 346 11.55 -16.43 16.47
N ASN A 347 11.93 -16.38 17.75
CA ASN A 347 11.01 -16.59 18.88
C ASN A 347 9.98 -15.45 19.00
N LEU A 348 10.42 -14.20 18.86
CA LEU A 348 9.52 -13.04 18.86
C LEU A 348 8.53 -13.11 17.68
N ARG A 349 9.01 -13.51 16.51
CA ARG A 349 8.17 -13.70 15.32
C ARG A 349 7.16 -14.83 15.51
N HIS A 350 7.59 -15.98 16.01
CA HIS A 350 6.71 -17.12 16.27
C HIS A 350 5.64 -16.75 17.30
N ARG A 351 6.02 -16.11 18.40
CA ARG A 351 5.08 -15.67 19.45
C ARG A 351 4.11 -14.59 18.95
N PHE A 352 4.55 -13.73 18.04
CA PHE A 352 3.65 -12.79 17.36
C PHE A 352 2.67 -13.50 16.42
N GLU A 353 3.12 -14.49 15.65
CA GLU A 353 2.26 -15.30 14.79
C GLU A 353 1.22 -16.09 15.58
N GLU A 354 1.56 -16.57 16.78
CA GLU A 354 0.63 -17.19 17.74
C GLU A 354 -0.45 -16.20 18.20
N ILE A 355 -0.06 -14.99 18.63
CA ILE A 355 -1.02 -13.95 19.06
C ILE A 355 -1.99 -13.61 17.92
N LEU A 356 -1.48 -13.43 16.70
CA LEU A 356 -2.33 -13.20 15.53
C LEU A 356 -3.28 -14.37 15.25
N ALA A 357 -2.84 -15.62 15.49
CA ALA A 357 -3.68 -16.79 15.33
C ALA A 357 -4.77 -16.90 16.41
N GLU A 358 -4.47 -16.52 17.65
CA GLU A 358 -5.45 -16.45 18.73
C GLU A 358 -6.51 -15.38 18.48
N ASP A 359 -6.11 -14.21 17.99
CA ASP A 359 -7.03 -13.13 17.64
C ASP A 359 -7.92 -13.50 16.45
N ARG A 360 -7.36 -14.18 15.43
CA ARG A 360 -8.16 -14.76 14.32
C ARG A 360 -9.18 -15.78 14.84
N LYS A 361 -8.79 -16.69 15.72
CA LYS A 361 -9.72 -17.68 16.32
C LYS A 361 -10.83 -17.01 17.15
N LYS A 362 -10.53 -15.92 17.86
CA LYS A 362 -11.54 -15.15 18.60
C LYS A 362 -12.51 -14.47 17.63
N GLN A 363 -12.01 -13.86 16.56
CA GLN A 363 -12.83 -13.23 15.52
C GLN A 363 -13.68 -14.26 14.79
N GLU A 364 -13.12 -15.42 14.39
CA GLU A 364 -13.84 -16.53 13.76
C GLU A 364 -14.97 -17.06 14.64
N LYS A 365 -14.73 -17.20 15.95
CA LYS A 365 -15.74 -17.62 16.92
C LYS A 365 -16.84 -16.58 17.10
N GLN A 366 -16.52 -15.29 16.95
CA GLN A 366 -17.46 -14.18 17.04
C GLN A 366 -18.29 -14.04 15.75
N THR A 367 -17.69 -14.28 14.58
CA THR A 367 -18.38 -14.30 13.29
C THR A 367 -19.29 -15.51 13.12
N LEU A 368 -18.97 -16.64 13.74
CA LEU A 368 -19.82 -17.85 13.70
C LEU A 368 -21.13 -17.69 14.48
N ASP A 369 -21.15 -16.81 15.49
CA ASP A 369 -22.33 -16.50 16.31
C ASP A 369 -23.24 -15.47 15.59
N HIS A 370 -22.64 -14.57 14.80
CA HIS A 370 -23.33 -13.53 14.03
C HIS A 370 -23.89 -13.99 12.66
N SER A 371 -23.58 -15.20 12.20
CA SER A 371 -24.00 -15.74 10.89
C SER A 371 -25.06 -16.84 10.98
N LYS A 372 -25.64 -17.08 12.16
CA LYS A 372 -26.67 -18.08 12.34
C LYS A 372 -28.00 -17.49 11.91
N ASP A 373 -28.64 -18.13 10.94
CA ASP A 373 -29.96 -17.80 10.38
C ASP A 373 -30.75 -19.10 10.48
N SER A 374 -31.56 -19.24 11.53
CA SER A 374 -32.12 -20.54 11.92
C SER A 374 -33.41 -20.91 11.19
N ASP A 375 -34.07 -19.97 10.51
CA ASP A 375 -35.20 -20.25 9.61
C ASP A 375 -34.90 -20.06 8.12
N GLY A 376 -33.73 -19.48 7.79
CA GLY A 376 -33.21 -19.39 6.44
C GLY A 376 -33.86 -18.29 5.60
N ASP A 377 -34.48 -17.30 6.23
CA ASP A 377 -35.19 -16.22 5.54
C ASP A 377 -34.24 -15.12 5.01
N GLY A 378 -33.00 -15.09 5.47
CA GLY A 378 -31.97 -14.12 5.09
C GLY A 378 -31.66 -13.04 6.13
N LEU A 379 -32.34 -13.02 7.27
CA LEU A 379 -31.92 -12.31 8.49
C LEU A 379 -31.17 -13.27 9.42
N THR A 380 -30.29 -12.73 10.26
CA THR A 380 -29.59 -13.56 11.26
C THR A 380 -30.36 -13.59 12.57
N ASP A 381 -30.25 -14.68 13.35
CA ASP A 381 -30.92 -14.87 14.65
C ASP A 381 -30.74 -13.65 15.60
N GLU A 382 -29.60 -12.96 15.48
CA GLU A 382 -29.29 -11.76 16.26
C GLU A 382 -29.99 -10.52 15.72
N LEU A 383 -30.03 -10.35 14.39
CA LEU A 383 -30.73 -9.24 13.75
C LEU A 383 -32.24 -9.37 13.98
N GLU A 384 -32.78 -10.58 13.90
CA GLU A 384 -34.19 -10.87 14.17
C GLU A 384 -34.56 -10.57 15.63
N LYS A 385 -33.74 -11.02 16.59
CA LYS A 385 -33.89 -10.63 18.00
C LYS A 385 -33.81 -9.12 18.21
N ALA A 386 -32.99 -8.42 17.43
CA ALA A 386 -32.81 -6.97 17.55
C ALA A 386 -34.00 -6.19 16.98
N ILE A 387 -34.63 -6.68 15.91
CA ILE A 387 -35.83 -6.07 15.31
C ILE A 387 -37.14 -6.60 15.91
N GLY A 388 -37.06 -7.63 16.76
CA GLY A 388 -38.19 -8.18 17.50
C GLY A 388 -38.93 -9.31 16.79
N THR A 389 -38.40 -9.81 15.66
CA THR A 389 -38.93 -10.95 14.93
C THR A 389 -38.44 -12.27 15.52
N ASN A 390 -38.99 -13.41 15.08
CA ASN A 390 -38.72 -14.72 15.65
C ASN A 390 -37.68 -15.50 14.82
N PRO A 391 -36.47 -15.76 15.36
CA PRO A 391 -35.37 -16.47 14.67
C PRO A 391 -35.65 -17.86 14.09
N HIS A 392 -36.82 -18.41 14.35
CA HIS A 392 -37.22 -19.75 13.93
C HIS A 392 -38.49 -19.71 13.08
N ASN A 393 -38.88 -18.53 12.58
CA ASN A 393 -40.07 -18.33 11.79
C ASN A 393 -39.87 -17.21 10.76
N SER A 394 -39.72 -17.60 9.50
CA SER A 394 -39.41 -16.72 8.38
C SER A 394 -40.44 -15.62 8.08
N ASP A 395 -41.62 -15.66 8.67
CA ASP A 395 -42.76 -14.73 8.47
C ASP A 395 -43.42 -14.54 9.84
N THR A 396 -42.92 -13.58 10.62
CA THR A 396 -43.25 -13.44 12.04
C THR A 396 -44.70 -13.03 12.27
N ASP A 397 -45.27 -12.20 11.39
CA ASP A 397 -46.64 -11.70 11.54
C ASP A 397 -47.70 -12.44 10.70
N GLY A 398 -47.26 -13.33 9.81
CA GLY A 398 -48.08 -14.30 9.09
C GLY A 398 -48.84 -13.71 7.90
N ASP A 399 -48.35 -12.62 7.33
CA ASP A 399 -48.99 -11.91 6.22
C ASP A 399 -48.62 -12.45 4.83
N GLY A 400 -47.61 -13.33 4.76
CA GLY A 400 -47.11 -13.98 3.56
C GLY A 400 -45.86 -13.38 2.94
N LEU A 401 -45.28 -12.32 3.52
CA LEU A 401 -43.92 -11.83 3.24
C LEU A 401 -42.94 -12.34 4.30
N SER A 402 -41.67 -12.53 3.94
CA SER A 402 -40.67 -12.88 4.96
C SER A 402 -40.18 -11.64 5.69
N ASP A 403 -39.78 -11.79 6.96
CA ASP A 403 -39.28 -10.69 7.78
C ASP A 403 -38.11 -9.98 7.07
N SER A 404 -37.24 -10.75 6.41
CA SER A 404 -36.15 -10.24 5.57
C SER A 404 -36.60 -9.38 4.39
N GLN A 405 -37.70 -9.75 3.74
CA GLN A 405 -38.24 -9.03 2.58
C GLN A 405 -38.83 -7.69 3.03
N GLU A 406 -39.53 -7.68 4.14
CA GLU A 406 -40.15 -6.51 4.73
C GLU A 406 -39.13 -5.49 5.22
N VAL A 407 -38.09 -5.95 5.92
CA VAL A 407 -36.94 -5.12 6.29
C VAL A 407 -36.25 -4.53 5.06
N ALA A 408 -36.10 -5.32 3.99
CA ALA A 408 -35.46 -4.87 2.75
C ALA A 408 -36.30 -3.81 1.98
N VAL A 409 -37.63 -3.85 2.09
CA VAL A 409 -38.53 -2.86 1.45
C VAL A 409 -38.94 -1.72 2.40
N GLY A 410 -38.55 -1.81 3.68
CA GLY A 410 -38.84 -0.83 4.73
C GLY A 410 -40.30 -0.83 5.18
N THR A 411 -40.94 -2.00 5.24
CA THR A 411 -42.21 -2.26 5.93
C THR A 411 -41.92 -2.92 7.29
N ASN A 412 -42.92 -2.98 8.17
CA ASN A 412 -42.77 -3.49 9.53
C ASN A 412 -43.08 -5.00 9.63
N PRO A 413 -42.09 -5.88 9.91
CA PRO A 413 -42.26 -7.34 9.96
C PRO A 413 -43.01 -7.87 11.20
N LEU A 414 -43.73 -6.99 11.88
CA LEU A 414 -44.53 -7.28 13.07
C LEU A 414 -45.97 -6.74 12.93
N ASP A 415 -46.32 -6.18 11.77
CA ASP A 415 -47.64 -5.63 11.49
C ASP A 415 -48.16 -6.12 10.13
N PRO A 416 -49.10 -7.10 10.13
CA PRO A 416 -49.57 -7.75 8.91
C PRO A 416 -50.42 -6.83 8.01
N ASN A 417 -50.54 -5.54 8.35
CA ASN A 417 -51.25 -4.52 7.57
C ASN A 417 -50.34 -3.44 6.98
N ASP A 418 -49.01 -3.50 7.18
CA ASP A 418 -48.05 -2.50 6.64
C ASP A 418 -47.66 -2.77 5.17
N GLN A 419 -48.61 -3.22 4.36
CA GLN A 419 -48.42 -3.48 2.93
C GLN A 419 -48.65 -2.20 2.10
N THR A 420 -47.76 -1.20 2.17
CA THR A 420 -47.89 0.01 1.32
C THR A 420 -47.12 -0.11 -0.01
N ASN A 421 -47.90 -0.20 -1.11
CA ASN A 421 -47.54 -0.09 -2.54
C ASN A 421 -46.05 -0.19 -2.93
N LEU A 422 -45.60 -1.44 -3.11
CA LEU A 422 -44.31 -1.90 -3.65
C LEU A 422 -43.89 -1.29 -5.01
N SER A 423 -44.76 -0.54 -5.69
CA SER A 423 -44.49 0.05 -7.01
C SER A 423 -43.89 1.46 -6.99
N GLU A 424 -43.99 2.21 -5.88
CA GLU A 424 -43.57 3.62 -5.85
C GLU A 424 -42.18 3.84 -5.22
N LYS A 425 -41.73 3.00 -4.27
CA LYS A 425 -40.42 3.16 -3.60
C LYS A 425 -39.21 2.67 -4.41
N ALA A 426 -39.39 1.78 -5.39
CA ALA A 426 -38.31 1.33 -6.28
C ALA A 426 -37.72 2.46 -7.18
N ASN A 427 -38.43 3.59 -7.31
CA ASN A 427 -37.99 4.73 -8.12
C ASN A 427 -37.19 5.79 -7.34
N GLN A 428 -37.06 5.72 -6.01
CA GLN A 428 -36.35 6.74 -5.22
C GLN A 428 -34.88 6.41 -4.91
N VAL A 429 -34.46 5.15 -5.01
CA VAL A 429 -33.06 4.73 -4.74
C VAL A 429 -32.07 5.09 -5.88
N LYS A 430 -32.55 5.61 -7.01
CA LYS A 430 -31.71 5.98 -8.18
C LYS A 430 -31.06 7.38 -8.14
N SER A 431 -31.15 8.14 -7.04
CA SER A 431 -30.88 9.59 -7.10
C SER A 431 -29.71 10.16 -6.27
N GLU A 432 -28.75 9.33 -5.81
CA GLU A 432 -27.53 9.86 -5.17
C GLU A 432 -26.20 9.33 -5.73
N THR A 433 -26.09 9.19 -7.06
CA THR A 433 -24.79 9.23 -7.75
C THR A 433 -24.82 10.28 -8.87
N PRO A 434 -23.86 11.23 -8.94
CA PRO A 434 -23.84 12.21 -10.01
C PRO A 434 -23.49 11.55 -11.36
N ASN A 435 -24.44 11.55 -12.30
CA ASN A 435 -24.28 11.35 -13.75
C ASN A 435 -23.38 10.18 -14.24
N THR A 436 -23.83 8.94 -14.04
CA THR A 436 -23.44 7.82 -14.93
C THR A 436 -24.65 7.43 -15.80
N PRO A 437 -24.53 7.40 -17.14
CA PRO A 437 -25.63 6.95 -18.01
C PRO A 437 -25.93 5.46 -17.77
N ASP A 438 -27.21 5.05 -17.84
CA ASP A 438 -27.63 3.65 -17.67
C ASP A 438 -26.89 2.75 -18.69
N LEU A 439 -26.12 1.77 -18.19
CA LEU A 439 -25.37 0.80 -18.99
C LEU A 439 -26.25 0.15 -20.06
N THR A 440 -27.52 -0.10 -19.74
CA THR A 440 -28.51 -0.69 -20.66
C THR A 440 -28.81 0.25 -21.84
N GLU A 441 -28.90 1.55 -21.60
CA GLU A 441 -29.15 2.56 -22.62
C GLU A 441 -27.91 2.77 -23.50
N LEU A 442 -26.72 2.78 -22.92
CA LEU A 442 -25.46 2.89 -23.66
C LEU A 442 -25.22 1.71 -24.61
N ILE A 443 -25.52 0.49 -24.15
CA ILE A 443 -25.45 -0.72 -24.98
C ILE A 443 -26.46 -0.64 -26.13
N LYS A 444 -27.70 -0.23 -25.86
CA LYS A 444 -28.74 -0.05 -26.90
C LYS A 444 -28.34 1.01 -27.93
N ALA A 445 -27.75 2.12 -27.47
CA ALA A 445 -27.25 3.21 -28.30
C ALA A 445 -25.95 2.86 -29.06
N LYS A 446 -25.31 1.73 -28.73
CA LYS A 446 -23.96 1.36 -29.21
C LYS A 446 -22.93 2.46 -28.95
N ASP A 447 -23.09 3.19 -27.86
CA ASP A 447 -22.20 4.28 -27.48
C ASP A 447 -20.90 3.71 -26.89
N THR A 448 -19.92 3.49 -27.77
CA THR A 448 -18.62 2.93 -27.37
C THR A 448 -17.82 3.86 -26.48
N LYS A 449 -18.03 5.19 -26.56
CA LYS A 449 -17.35 6.18 -25.72
C LYS A 449 -17.98 6.22 -24.33
N GLY A 450 -19.31 6.23 -24.25
CA GLY A 450 -20.04 6.13 -22.99
C GLY A 450 -19.75 4.83 -22.25
N LEU A 451 -19.65 3.69 -22.96
CA LEU A 451 -19.26 2.41 -22.36
C LEU A 451 -17.83 2.42 -21.81
N ALA A 452 -16.88 3.01 -22.53
CA ALA A 452 -15.52 3.18 -22.02
C ALA A 452 -15.49 4.06 -20.76
N HIS A 453 -16.35 5.08 -20.69
CA HIS A 453 -16.50 5.90 -19.49
C HIS A 453 -17.08 5.09 -18.30
N VAL A 454 -18.14 4.30 -18.52
CA VAL A 454 -18.71 3.44 -17.47
C VAL A 454 -17.71 2.40 -16.97
N MET A 455 -16.90 1.81 -17.85
CA MET A 455 -15.81 0.92 -17.41
C MET A 455 -14.80 1.64 -16.52
N LYS A 456 -14.40 2.86 -16.90
CA LYS A 456 -13.46 3.67 -16.13
C LYS A 456 -14.01 4.05 -14.75
N GLU A 457 -15.30 4.35 -14.67
CA GLU A 457 -15.98 4.61 -13.41
C GLU A 457 -16.14 3.32 -12.58
N GLY A 458 -16.46 2.19 -13.22
CA GLY A 458 -16.57 0.89 -12.54
C GLY A 458 -15.26 0.39 -11.94
N ILE A 459 -14.11 0.71 -12.55
CA ILE A 459 -12.78 0.41 -11.99
C ILE A 459 -12.58 1.07 -10.61
N LYS A 460 -13.26 2.18 -10.30
CA LYS A 460 -13.21 2.81 -8.96
C LYS A 460 -13.73 1.89 -7.87
N ASN A 461 -14.69 1.02 -8.20
CA ASN A 461 -15.25 0.09 -7.21
C ASN A 461 -14.24 -1.00 -6.83
N TYR A 462 -13.23 -1.24 -7.67
CA TYR A 462 -12.19 -2.25 -7.44
C TYR A 462 -11.03 -1.76 -6.56
N PHE A 463 -11.15 -0.57 -5.98
CA PHE A 463 -10.34 -0.22 -4.80
C PHE A 463 -10.85 -0.92 -3.53
N ASP A 464 -12.04 -1.52 -3.57
CA ASP A 464 -12.50 -2.48 -2.58
C ASP A 464 -11.83 -3.85 -2.81
N SER A 465 -11.27 -4.44 -1.76
CA SER A 465 -10.47 -5.67 -1.86
C SER A 465 -11.30 -6.88 -2.28
N ASP A 466 -12.57 -6.95 -1.90
CA ASP A 466 -13.41 -8.13 -2.20
C ASP A 466 -13.92 -8.03 -3.64
N LEU A 467 -14.35 -6.84 -4.07
CA LEU A 467 -14.72 -6.61 -5.47
C LEU A 467 -13.52 -6.81 -6.42
N TYR A 468 -12.31 -6.45 -6.01
CA TYR A 468 -11.09 -6.73 -6.77
C TYR A 468 -10.82 -8.22 -6.91
N LYS A 469 -10.94 -9.01 -5.82
CA LYS A 469 -10.81 -10.47 -5.88
C LYS A 469 -11.82 -11.09 -6.83
N THR A 470 -13.09 -10.71 -6.71
CA THR A 470 -14.13 -11.25 -7.60
C THR A 470 -13.86 -10.91 -9.07
N TYR A 471 -13.29 -9.74 -9.33
CA TYR A 471 -12.85 -9.38 -10.67
C TYR A 471 -11.66 -10.23 -11.17
N LEU A 472 -10.65 -10.49 -10.32
CA LEU A 472 -9.55 -11.39 -10.67
C LEU A 472 -10.00 -12.85 -10.86
N GLU A 473 -11.01 -13.31 -10.13
CA GLU A 473 -11.64 -14.62 -10.36
C GLU A 473 -12.29 -14.69 -11.74
N ALA A 474 -12.99 -13.62 -12.13
CA ALA A 474 -13.54 -13.50 -13.49
C ALA A 474 -12.40 -13.48 -14.53
N MET A 475 -11.27 -12.80 -14.26
CA MET A 475 -10.09 -12.85 -15.13
C MET A 475 -9.53 -14.26 -15.30
N GLY A 476 -9.52 -15.08 -14.24
CA GLY A 476 -9.09 -16.48 -14.30
C GLY A 476 -10.02 -17.36 -15.16
N LYS A 477 -11.34 -17.13 -15.05
CA LYS A 477 -12.36 -17.81 -15.89
C LYS A 477 -12.28 -17.38 -17.35
N PHE A 478 -12.04 -16.09 -17.60
CA PHE A 478 -12.01 -15.48 -18.93
C PHE A 478 -10.60 -15.05 -19.34
N TRP A 479 -9.60 -15.86 -19.02
CA TRP A 479 -8.17 -15.57 -19.21
C TRP A 479 -7.77 -15.23 -20.66
N ASN A 480 -8.57 -15.64 -21.64
CA ASN A 480 -8.33 -15.37 -23.07
C ASN A 480 -9.05 -14.10 -23.59
N TYR A 481 -9.77 -13.38 -22.74
CA TYR A 481 -10.36 -12.07 -23.04
C TYR A 481 -9.47 -10.92 -22.55
N SER A 482 -9.71 -9.70 -23.02
CA SER A 482 -9.05 -8.50 -22.48
C SER A 482 -9.68 -8.09 -21.15
N ALA A 483 -8.91 -7.42 -20.27
CA ALA A 483 -9.40 -6.91 -18.98
C ALA A 483 -10.70 -6.09 -19.14
N SER A 484 -10.77 -5.21 -20.14
CA SER A 484 -11.97 -4.43 -20.45
C SER A 484 -13.17 -5.28 -20.86
N ASN A 485 -12.97 -6.39 -21.58
CA ASN A 485 -14.07 -7.29 -21.94
C ASN A 485 -14.51 -8.15 -20.75
N VAL A 486 -13.58 -8.61 -19.90
CA VAL A 486 -13.91 -9.29 -18.63
C VAL A 486 -14.80 -8.37 -17.78
N MET A 487 -14.38 -7.11 -17.63
CA MET A 487 -15.14 -6.07 -16.92
C MET A 487 -16.53 -5.87 -17.53
N LEU A 488 -16.60 -5.70 -18.85
CA LEU A 488 -17.86 -5.47 -19.55
C LEU A 488 -18.86 -6.62 -19.35
N MET A 489 -18.38 -7.86 -19.45
CA MET A 489 -19.24 -9.03 -19.27
C MET A 489 -19.72 -9.12 -17.82
N TYR A 490 -18.83 -8.89 -16.86
CA TYR A 490 -19.15 -8.95 -15.44
C TYR A 490 -20.16 -7.87 -15.01
N LEU A 491 -20.02 -6.64 -15.51
CA LEU A 491 -20.99 -5.55 -15.28
C LEU A 491 -22.39 -5.85 -15.84
N GLN A 492 -22.48 -6.65 -16.90
CA GLN A 492 -23.77 -7.05 -17.48
C GLN A 492 -24.37 -8.28 -16.78
N ASN A 493 -23.53 -9.18 -16.29
CA ASN A 493 -23.94 -10.38 -15.57
C ASN A 493 -22.79 -10.87 -14.66
N PRO A 494 -22.89 -10.72 -13.33
CA PRO A 494 -21.87 -11.19 -12.39
C PRO A 494 -21.72 -12.72 -12.35
N ASN A 495 -22.76 -13.46 -12.73
CA ASN A 495 -22.81 -14.93 -12.66
C ASN A 495 -22.31 -15.61 -13.95
N ILE A 496 -21.53 -14.90 -14.78
CA ILE A 496 -20.94 -15.45 -15.99
C ILE A 496 -19.97 -16.59 -15.66
N SER A 497 -20.04 -17.65 -16.44
CA SER A 497 -19.21 -18.84 -16.30
C SER A 497 -18.40 -19.09 -17.56
N HIS A 498 -19.04 -19.32 -18.71
CA HIS A 498 -18.39 -19.56 -20.00
C HIS A 498 -19.15 -18.84 -21.12
N VAL A 499 -18.44 -18.06 -21.94
CA VAL A 499 -19.05 -17.20 -22.95
C VAL A 499 -18.51 -17.48 -24.36
N ALA A 500 -19.43 -17.55 -25.32
CA ALA A 500 -19.10 -17.66 -26.73
C ALA A 500 -20.15 -16.97 -27.63
N SER A 501 -19.80 -16.74 -28.89
CA SER A 501 -20.77 -16.23 -29.86
C SER A 501 -21.81 -17.30 -30.20
N PHE A 502 -22.99 -16.88 -30.67
CA PHE A 502 -24.08 -17.79 -31.07
C PHE A 502 -23.59 -18.91 -32.00
N LYS A 503 -22.86 -18.54 -33.07
CA LYS A 503 -22.34 -19.50 -34.06
C LYS A 503 -21.32 -20.45 -33.45
N LYS A 504 -20.54 -19.98 -32.47
CA LYS A 504 -19.50 -20.77 -31.84
C LYS A 504 -20.08 -21.83 -30.91
N TRP A 505 -21.13 -21.48 -30.16
CA TRP A 505 -21.91 -22.47 -29.42
C TRP A 505 -22.44 -23.57 -30.34
N GLN A 506 -22.98 -23.19 -31.50
CA GLN A 506 -23.54 -24.14 -32.46
C GLN A 506 -22.50 -25.03 -33.12
N ASN A 507 -21.43 -24.43 -33.66
CA ASN A 507 -20.46 -25.12 -34.50
C ASN A 507 -19.45 -25.94 -33.70
N ASP A 508 -18.95 -25.38 -32.58
CA ASP A 508 -17.81 -25.95 -31.89
C ASP A 508 -18.25 -26.85 -30.73
N PHE A 509 -19.34 -26.46 -30.05
CA PHE A 509 -19.81 -27.08 -28.80
C PHE A 509 -21.13 -27.86 -28.93
N GLU A 510 -21.77 -27.84 -30.10
CA GLU A 510 -23.08 -28.51 -30.32
C GLU A 510 -24.16 -28.04 -29.31
N ARG A 511 -24.14 -26.74 -28.99
CA ARG A 511 -25.11 -26.07 -28.10
C ARG A 511 -25.81 -24.95 -28.86
N THR A 512 -27.06 -24.68 -28.53
CA THR A 512 -27.85 -23.59 -29.13
C THR A 512 -28.33 -22.64 -28.05
N VAL A 513 -28.29 -21.33 -28.31
CA VAL A 513 -28.83 -20.32 -27.40
C VAL A 513 -30.35 -20.47 -27.31
N GLN A 514 -30.89 -20.50 -26.09
CA GLN A 514 -32.32 -20.65 -25.85
C GLN A 514 -33.09 -19.40 -26.33
N LYS A 515 -34.30 -19.61 -26.85
CA LYS A 515 -35.13 -18.53 -27.40
C LYS A 515 -35.47 -17.50 -26.31
N GLY A 516 -35.29 -16.21 -26.60
CA GLY A 516 -35.60 -15.11 -25.68
C GLY A 516 -34.44 -14.69 -24.77
N GLN A 517 -33.32 -15.40 -24.78
CA GLN A 517 -32.13 -15.04 -24.00
C GLN A 517 -31.49 -13.74 -24.52
N LYS A 518 -31.06 -12.88 -23.60
CA LYS A 518 -30.43 -11.59 -23.90
C LYS A 518 -28.93 -11.77 -24.10
N ALA A 519 -28.38 -11.17 -25.15
CA ALA A 519 -26.94 -11.20 -25.40
C ALA A 519 -26.18 -10.31 -24.41
N LEU A 520 -24.99 -10.79 -24.02
CA LEU A 520 -23.94 -9.97 -23.43
C LEU A 520 -23.13 -9.33 -24.56
N TRP A 521 -22.68 -8.10 -24.37
CA TRP A 521 -21.93 -7.37 -25.38
C TRP A 521 -20.46 -7.28 -25.01
N ILE A 522 -19.59 -7.49 -26.00
CA ILE A 522 -18.14 -7.32 -25.86
C ILE A 522 -17.57 -6.48 -27.00
N PHE A 523 -16.41 -5.88 -26.79
CA PHE A 523 -15.65 -5.22 -27.84
C PHE A 523 -14.89 -6.24 -28.69
N ALA A 524 -15.14 -6.20 -30.00
CA ALA A 524 -14.34 -6.92 -30.99
C ALA A 524 -13.65 -5.93 -31.94
N PRO A 525 -12.37 -6.17 -32.27
CA PRO A 525 -11.68 -5.35 -33.26
C PRO A 525 -12.27 -5.56 -34.65
N TYR A 526 -12.27 -4.51 -35.47
CA TYR A 526 -12.53 -4.59 -36.90
C TYR A 526 -11.57 -3.66 -37.66
N GLU A 527 -11.22 -4.04 -38.88
CA GLU A 527 -10.43 -3.20 -39.78
C GLU A 527 -11.34 -2.28 -40.59
N TYR A 528 -10.90 -1.04 -40.79
CA TYR A 528 -11.52 -0.10 -41.72
C TYR A 528 -10.45 0.59 -42.57
N LYS A 529 -10.83 1.10 -43.74
CA LYS A 529 -9.90 1.77 -44.65
C LYS A 529 -9.77 3.25 -44.26
N LEU A 530 -8.54 3.75 -44.14
CA LEU A 530 -8.27 5.14 -43.79
C LEU A 530 -8.52 6.05 -45.00
N LYS A 531 -9.07 7.23 -44.73
CA LYS A 531 -9.30 8.27 -45.73
C LYS A 531 -8.50 9.52 -45.39
N ASP A 532 -7.99 10.19 -46.41
CA ASP A 532 -7.33 11.48 -46.28
C ASP A 532 -8.33 12.62 -46.04
N LYS A 533 -7.81 13.83 -45.84
CA LYS A 533 -8.60 15.06 -45.64
C LYS A 533 -9.54 15.41 -46.79
N ASN A 534 -9.37 14.79 -47.97
CA ASN A 534 -10.19 14.97 -49.15
C ASN A 534 -11.22 13.83 -49.32
N GLY A 535 -11.22 12.83 -48.43
CA GLY A 535 -12.13 11.69 -48.47
C GLY A 535 -11.68 10.52 -49.36
N GLU A 536 -10.47 10.60 -49.92
CA GLU A 536 -9.87 9.52 -50.72
C GLU A 536 -9.16 8.51 -49.83
N PHE A 537 -9.08 7.24 -50.24
CA PHE A 537 -8.38 6.22 -49.44
C PHE A 537 -6.89 6.54 -49.37
N LYS A 538 -6.39 6.71 -48.14
CA LYS A 538 -4.97 6.97 -47.89
C LYS A 538 -4.18 5.73 -48.29
N ARG A 539 -3.09 5.93 -49.02
CA ARG A 539 -2.22 4.85 -49.48
C ARG A 539 -0.86 4.98 -48.80
N ASP A 540 -0.27 3.85 -48.43
CA ASP A 540 1.08 3.82 -47.89
C ASP A 540 2.14 3.98 -48.99
N GLU A 541 3.42 3.97 -48.60
CA GLU A 541 4.57 4.11 -49.50
C GLU A 541 4.65 2.99 -50.57
N SER A 542 3.96 1.86 -50.35
CA SER A 542 3.86 0.74 -51.30
C SER A 542 2.64 0.83 -52.23
N GLY A 543 1.75 1.82 -52.00
CA GLY A 543 0.53 2.03 -52.78
C GLY A 543 -0.69 1.24 -52.29
N GLU A 544 -0.57 0.47 -51.19
CA GLU A 544 -1.69 -0.23 -50.56
C GLU A 544 -2.56 0.74 -49.75
N ILE A 545 -3.87 0.45 -49.64
CA ILE A 545 -4.78 1.26 -48.84
C ILE A 545 -4.42 1.09 -47.36
N GLU A 546 -4.02 2.19 -46.71
CA GLU A 546 -3.79 2.20 -45.28
C GLU A 546 -5.06 1.78 -44.54
N LYS A 547 -4.92 0.84 -43.61
CA LYS A 547 -6.01 0.34 -42.78
C LYS A 547 -5.88 0.90 -41.36
N GLY A 548 -7.00 1.37 -40.83
CA GLY A 548 -7.20 1.68 -39.43
C GLY A 548 -7.82 0.49 -38.70
N ARG A 549 -7.62 0.44 -37.39
CA ARG A 549 -8.24 -0.55 -36.50
C ARG A 549 -9.25 0.15 -35.60
N GLY A 550 -10.47 -0.35 -35.59
CA GLY A 550 -11.55 0.13 -34.73
C GLY A 550 -12.06 -0.99 -33.83
N PHE A 551 -12.94 -0.65 -32.90
CA PHE A 551 -13.65 -1.60 -32.06
C PHE A 551 -15.15 -1.42 -32.23
N ARG A 552 -15.89 -2.54 -32.27
CA ARG A 552 -17.35 -2.57 -32.34
C ARG A 552 -17.89 -3.57 -31.32
N LEU A 553 -19.13 -3.35 -30.89
CA LEU A 553 -19.81 -4.28 -30.00
C LEU A 553 -20.31 -5.50 -30.79
N VAL A 554 -20.07 -6.69 -30.24
CA VAL A 554 -20.59 -7.96 -30.77
C VAL A 554 -21.28 -8.75 -29.66
N PRO A 555 -22.33 -9.52 -29.99
CA PRO A 555 -23.06 -10.30 -29.00
C PRO A 555 -22.37 -11.64 -28.69
N VAL A 556 -22.32 -11.97 -27.41
CA VAL A 556 -21.94 -13.29 -26.86
C VAL A 556 -23.01 -13.75 -25.85
N PHE A 557 -22.99 -15.04 -25.54
CA PHE A 557 -23.95 -15.67 -24.65
C PHE A 557 -23.23 -16.56 -23.66
N ASP A 558 -23.68 -16.54 -22.40
CA ASP A 558 -23.20 -17.45 -21.37
C ASP A 558 -23.76 -18.86 -21.56
N VAL A 559 -23.03 -19.89 -21.12
CA VAL A 559 -23.45 -21.30 -21.22
C VAL A 559 -24.81 -21.55 -20.55
N SER A 560 -25.13 -20.86 -19.45
CA SER A 560 -26.44 -20.95 -18.79
C SER A 560 -27.61 -20.55 -19.70
N GLN A 561 -27.34 -19.76 -20.74
CA GLN A 561 -28.30 -19.31 -21.74
C GLN A 561 -28.42 -20.27 -22.93
N THR A 562 -27.72 -21.40 -22.89
CA THR A 562 -27.66 -22.37 -23.98
C THR A 562 -28.21 -23.73 -23.54
N GLN A 563 -28.62 -24.54 -24.52
CA GLN A 563 -29.02 -25.93 -24.33
C GLN A 563 -28.24 -26.81 -25.31
N GLY A 564 -27.85 -28.01 -24.90
CA GLY A 564 -27.11 -28.96 -25.73
C GLY A 564 -26.20 -29.84 -24.88
N LYS A 565 -25.18 -30.42 -25.52
CA LYS A 565 -24.23 -31.33 -24.87
C LYS A 565 -23.46 -30.64 -23.75
N ASP A 566 -23.14 -31.39 -22.70
CA ASP A 566 -22.23 -30.94 -21.67
C ASP A 566 -20.91 -30.50 -22.26
N LEU A 567 -20.31 -29.49 -21.64
CA LEU A 567 -19.05 -28.96 -22.14
C LEU A 567 -17.94 -29.98 -21.93
N PRO A 568 -17.05 -30.14 -22.92
CA PRO A 568 -15.91 -31.01 -22.75
C PRO A 568 -15.06 -30.45 -21.62
N LYS A 569 -14.72 -31.30 -20.65
CA LYS A 569 -13.73 -30.96 -19.64
C LYS A 569 -12.37 -30.75 -20.32
N PRO A 570 -11.52 -29.83 -19.82
CA PRO A 570 -10.14 -29.75 -20.26
C PRO A 570 -9.50 -31.12 -20.19
N ILE A 571 -8.62 -31.43 -21.15
CA ILE A 571 -7.93 -32.72 -21.13
C ILE A 571 -7.19 -32.86 -19.79
N TYR A 572 -6.58 -31.80 -19.26
CA TYR A 572 -5.96 -31.72 -17.94
C TYR A 572 -6.93 -31.19 -16.86
N ASP A 573 -8.01 -31.91 -16.56
CA ASP A 573 -8.75 -31.66 -15.32
C ASP A 573 -7.83 -32.00 -14.14
N LEU A 574 -7.41 -30.98 -13.36
CA LEU A 574 -6.50 -31.14 -12.22
C LEU A 574 -7.23 -31.67 -10.97
N THR A 575 -8.52 -32.02 -11.08
CA THR A 575 -9.26 -32.73 -10.06
C THR A 575 -9.42 -34.20 -10.45
N ASP A 576 -8.74 -35.10 -9.73
CA ASP A 576 -8.80 -36.54 -9.99
C ASP A 576 -10.10 -37.09 -9.40
N ASP A 577 -11.05 -37.47 -10.25
CA ASP A 577 -12.35 -38.06 -9.92
C ASP A 577 -13.17 -37.33 -8.83
N GLY A 578 -12.92 -36.03 -8.64
CA GLY A 578 -13.52 -35.21 -7.58
C GLY A 578 -12.98 -35.47 -6.17
N LYS A 579 -11.81 -36.13 -6.00
CA LYS A 579 -11.25 -36.52 -4.70
C LYS A 579 -9.92 -35.86 -4.32
N SER A 580 -9.03 -35.56 -5.26
CA SER A 580 -7.74 -34.90 -4.95
C SER A 580 -7.21 -34.03 -6.09
N PHE A 581 -6.52 -32.94 -5.73
CA PHE A 581 -5.92 -32.00 -6.68
C PHE A 581 -4.55 -32.51 -7.17
N ASP A 582 -4.28 -32.44 -8.47
CA ASP A 582 -3.05 -32.90 -9.12
C ASP A 582 -1.91 -31.86 -9.02
N TYR A 583 -1.36 -31.73 -7.81
CA TYR A 583 -0.24 -30.84 -7.53
C TYR A 583 1.03 -31.20 -8.31
N GLU A 584 1.20 -32.47 -8.68
CA GLU A 584 2.45 -32.95 -9.25
C GLU A 584 2.58 -32.58 -10.73
N ASN A 585 1.53 -32.79 -11.53
CA ASN A 585 1.57 -32.41 -12.93
C ASN A 585 1.56 -30.89 -13.09
N LEU A 586 0.85 -30.15 -12.23
CA LEU A 586 0.94 -28.69 -12.22
C LEU A 586 2.36 -28.21 -11.86
N TYR A 587 3.01 -28.80 -10.86
CA TYR A 587 4.42 -28.50 -10.55
C TYR A 587 5.36 -28.78 -11.73
N ARG A 588 5.22 -29.94 -12.38
CA ARG A 588 6.03 -30.31 -13.56
C ARG A 588 5.83 -29.33 -14.71
N ALA A 589 4.59 -28.90 -14.95
CA ALA A 589 4.28 -27.91 -15.97
C ALA A 589 4.91 -26.55 -15.65
N LEU A 590 4.72 -26.02 -14.43
CA LEU A 590 5.32 -24.76 -13.97
C LEU A 590 6.84 -24.78 -14.09
N LYS A 591 7.48 -25.85 -13.61
CA LYS A 591 8.93 -26.03 -13.72
C LYS A 591 9.39 -26.02 -15.18
N SER A 592 8.67 -26.71 -16.07
CA SER A 592 9.00 -26.75 -17.51
C SER A 592 8.83 -25.39 -18.19
N VAL A 593 7.83 -24.58 -17.78
CA VAL A 593 7.70 -23.19 -18.26
C VAL A 593 8.87 -22.33 -17.77
N SER A 594 9.24 -22.45 -16.50
CA SER A 594 10.38 -21.72 -15.93
C SER A 594 11.71 -22.07 -16.62
N GLU A 595 11.93 -23.35 -16.92
CA GLU A 595 13.10 -23.84 -17.67
C GLU A 595 13.13 -23.34 -19.13
N ASP A 596 11.98 -23.28 -19.81
CA ASP A 596 11.87 -22.68 -21.15
C ASP A 596 12.26 -21.18 -21.11
N ASN A 597 11.84 -20.47 -20.06
CA ASN A 597 12.17 -19.07 -19.80
C ASN A 597 13.61 -18.86 -19.32
N LYS A 598 14.41 -19.92 -19.14
CA LYS A 598 15.79 -19.86 -18.63
C LYS A 598 15.92 -19.31 -17.20
N VAL A 599 14.88 -19.50 -16.40
CA VAL A 599 14.86 -19.14 -14.97
C VAL A 599 14.78 -20.44 -14.15
N PRO A 600 15.88 -20.94 -13.58
CA PRO A 600 15.84 -22.17 -12.78
C PRO A 600 15.06 -21.97 -11.48
N VAL A 601 14.36 -23.03 -11.04
CA VAL A 601 13.68 -23.07 -9.75
C VAL A 601 14.50 -23.92 -8.78
N SER A 602 14.97 -23.33 -7.68
CA SER A 602 15.75 -23.99 -6.64
C SER A 602 15.03 -23.99 -5.30
N PHE A 603 15.30 -25.00 -4.47
CA PHE A 603 14.70 -25.14 -3.14
C PHE A 603 15.77 -24.97 -2.07
N GLN A 604 15.65 -23.92 -1.27
CA GLN A 604 16.64 -23.53 -0.27
C GLN A 604 15.95 -23.22 1.07
N GLU A 605 16.75 -23.19 2.13
CA GLU A 605 16.30 -22.62 3.39
C GLU A 605 16.50 -21.11 3.33
N ILE A 606 15.41 -20.36 3.45
CA ILE A 606 15.35 -18.90 3.33
C ILE A 606 15.19 -18.33 4.76
N PRO A 607 16.27 -17.81 5.38
CA PRO A 607 16.26 -17.42 6.79
C PRO A 607 15.39 -16.19 7.08
N THR A 608 14.98 -15.46 6.04
CA THR A 608 14.13 -14.26 6.16
C THR A 608 12.66 -14.61 6.45
N GLY A 609 12.28 -15.89 6.37
CA GLY A 609 10.90 -16.35 6.48
C GLY A 609 10.02 -15.91 5.32
N ALA A 610 10.63 -15.50 4.19
CA ALA A 610 9.93 -15.38 2.92
C ALA A 610 9.62 -16.79 2.39
N ARG A 611 8.49 -16.94 1.70
CA ARG A 611 8.08 -18.23 1.11
C ARG A 611 8.85 -18.54 -0.17
N GLY A 612 9.34 -17.52 -0.86
CA GLY A 612 10.19 -17.57 -2.03
C GLY A 612 10.67 -16.17 -2.39
N PHE A 613 11.56 -16.09 -3.37
CA PHE A 613 11.91 -14.85 -4.05
C PHE A 613 12.49 -15.14 -5.44
N TYR A 614 12.25 -14.25 -6.39
CA TYR A 614 13.00 -14.16 -7.64
C TYR A 614 14.26 -13.28 -7.47
N SER A 615 15.42 -13.85 -7.81
CA SER A 615 16.73 -13.18 -7.74
C SER A 615 17.09 -12.51 -9.06
N LEU A 616 17.18 -11.19 -9.07
CA LEU A 616 17.58 -10.42 -10.26
C LEU A 616 19.03 -10.67 -10.67
N ASP A 617 19.92 -10.87 -9.70
CA ASP A 617 21.36 -11.03 -9.95
C ASP A 617 21.68 -12.41 -10.52
N GLN A 618 20.98 -13.44 -10.04
CA GLN A 618 21.21 -14.83 -10.43
C GLN A 618 20.22 -15.32 -11.49
N ASN A 619 19.20 -14.51 -11.82
CA ASN A 619 18.11 -14.88 -12.71
C ASN A 619 17.47 -16.24 -12.34
N GLU A 620 17.18 -16.45 -11.06
CA GLU A 620 16.64 -17.70 -10.52
C GLU A 620 15.45 -17.47 -9.58
N ILE A 621 14.57 -18.46 -9.49
CA ILE A 621 13.49 -18.51 -8.49
C ILE A 621 13.94 -19.41 -7.34
N VAL A 622 13.99 -18.86 -6.13
CA VAL A 622 14.34 -19.58 -4.91
C VAL A 622 13.08 -19.79 -4.08
N ILE A 623 12.79 -21.04 -3.74
CA ILE A 623 11.59 -21.44 -2.98
C ILE A 623 11.99 -22.00 -1.62
N GLN A 624 11.25 -21.62 -0.57
CA GLN A 624 11.44 -22.12 0.78
C GLN A 624 11.15 -23.62 0.85
N ARG A 625 12.07 -24.38 1.47
CA ARG A 625 11.86 -25.80 1.77
C ARG A 625 10.74 -26.03 2.77
N ASN A 626 10.12 -27.21 2.69
CA ASN A 626 9.13 -27.73 3.65
C ASN A 626 7.78 -26.98 3.70
N MET A 627 7.40 -26.29 2.63
CA MET A 627 6.04 -25.74 2.50
C MET A 627 5.02 -26.80 2.06
N SER A 628 3.72 -26.54 2.29
CA SER A 628 2.65 -27.37 1.73
C SER A 628 2.69 -27.35 0.20
N LYS A 629 2.13 -28.39 -0.45
CA LYS A 629 2.08 -28.48 -1.92
C LYS A 629 1.37 -27.28 -2.54
N ALA A 630 0.21 -26.92 -2.00
CA ALA A 630 -0.56 -25.77 -2.45
C ALA A 630 0.21 -24.46 -2.30
N GLN A 631 0.82 -24.22 -1.14
CA GLN A 631 1.61 -23.01 -0.93
C GLN A 631 2.85 -22.95 -1.83
N THR A 632 3.51 -24.08 -2.06
CA THR A 632 4.67 -24.18 -2.95
C THR A 632 4.30 -23.75 -4.37
N LEU A 633 3.18 -24.24 -4.92
CA LEU A 633 2.73 -23.85 -6.25
C LEU A 633 2.33 -22.37 -6.31
N LYS A 634 1.57 -21.88 -5.32
CA LYS A 634 1.22 -20.45 -5.22
C LYS A 634 2.47 -19.56 -5.25
N THR A 635 3.47 -19.91 -4.45
CA THR A 635 4.73 -19.17 -4.40
C THR A 635 5.48 -19.25 -5.74
N ILE A 636 5.59 -20.42 -6.37
CA ILE A 636 6.25 -20.54 -7.68
C ILE A 636 5.57 -19.62 -8.70
N ILE A 637 4.24 -19.61 -8.77
CA ILE A 637 3.50 -18.76 -9.70
C ILE A 637 3.76 -17.27 -9.41
N HIS A 638 3.79 -16.85 -8.14
CA HIS A 638 4.11 -15.49 -7.73
C HIS A 638 5.53 -15.08 -8.17
N GLU A 639 6.53 -15.92 -7.90
CA GLU A 639 7.91 -15.62 -8.31
C GLU A 639 8.11 -15.68 -9.83
N MET A 640 7.37 -16.54 -10.54
CA MET A 640 7.33 -16.53 -12.00
C MET A 640 6.79 -15.19 -12.51
N ALA A 641 5.73 -14.66 -11.92
CA ALA A 641 5.22 -13.34 -12.29
C ALA A 641 6.26 -12.23 -12.08
N HIS A 642 7.05 -12.27 -10.99
CA HIS A 642 8.20 -11.37 -10.83
C HIS A 642 9.28 -11.58 -11.89
N SER A 643 9.61 -12.83 -12.21
CA SER A 643 10.63 -13.13 -13.22
C SER A 643 10.27 -12.61 -14.62
N GLU A 644 8.98 -12.52 -14.93
CA GLU A 644 8.51 -12.10 -16.25
C GLU A 644 8.27 -10.58 -16.32
N LEU A 645 7.70 -9.98 -15.27
CA LEU A 645 7.33 -8.55 -15.26
C LEU A 645 8.43 -7.63 -14.71
N HIS A 646 9.36 -8.16 -13.93
CA HIS A 646 10.29 -7.38 -13.12
C HIS A 646 11.75 -7.79 -13.29
N ASN A 647 12.13 -8.49 -14.36
CA ASN A 647 13.52 -8.80 -14.66
C ASN A 647 14.33 -7.57 -15.15
N ASN A 648 15.66 -7.74 -15.22
CA ASN A 648 16.58 -6.68 -15.61
C ASN A 648 16.28 -6.09 -17.00
N GLU A 649 15.86 -6.90 -17.97
CA GLU A 649 15.55 -6.41 -19.33
C GLU A 649 14.32 -5.50 -19.32
N VAL A 650 13.25 -5.91 -18.63
CA VAL A 650 12.02 -5.14 -18.53
C VAL A 650 12.23 -3.86 -17.71
N LEU A 651 13.03 -3.93 -16.64
CA LEU A 651 13.35 -2.77 -15.82
C LEU A 651 14.24 -1.76 -16.56
N ALA A 652 15.17 -2.22 -17.40
CA ALA A 652 16.05 -1.35 -18.20
C ALA A 652 15.31 -0.60 -19.31
N GLN A 653 14.17 -1.11 -19.79
CA GLN A 653 13.36 -0.48 -20.83
C GLN A 653 12.37 0.57 -20.31
N ARG A 654 12.32 0.81 -18.99
CA ARG A 654 11.39 1.76 -18.38
C ARG A 654 12.03 3.14 -18.21
N ASP A 655 11.32 4.17 -18.66
CA ASP A 655 11.72 5.58 -18.46
C ASP A 655 11.59 6.04 -16.99
N THR A 656 10.75 5.36 -16.20
CA THR A 656 10.49 5.67 -14.79
C THR A 656 10.71 4.45 -13.90
N PRO A 657 11.33 4.59 -12.73
CA PRO A 657 11.49 3.50 -11.76
C PRO A 657 10.13 2.91 -11.35
N LEU A 658 10.00 1.59 -11.43
CA LEU A 658 8.80 0.89 -10.97
C LEU A 658 8.77 0.86 -9.44
N LEU A 659 7.66 1.32 -8.85
CA LEU A 659 7.46 1.21 -7.40
C LEU A 659 7.31 -0.26 -7.00
N LYS A 660 7.99 -0.65 -5.91
CA LYS A 660 7.88 -2.01 -5.37
C LYS A 660 6.42 -2.42 -5.09
N SER A 661 5.59 -1.50 -4.57
CA SER A 661 4.17 -1.77 -4.34
C SER A 661 3.40 -2.11 -5.62
N THR A 662 3.73 -1.47 -6.74
CA THR A 662 3.12 -1.77 -8.05
C THR A 662 3.61 -3.11 -8.56
N ALA A 663 4.88 -3.43 -8.35
CA ALA A 663 5.45 -4.73 -8.71
C ALA A 663 4.79 -5.89 -7.95
N GLU A 664 4.63 -5.76 -6.63
CA GLU A 664 3.95 -6.76 -5.81
C GLU A 664 2.47 -6.88 -6.20
N LEU A 665 1.76 -5.78 -6.46
CA LEU A 665 0.37 -5.82 -6.93
C LEU A 665 0.24 -6.60 -8.24
N GLN A 666 1.13 -6.35 -9.21
CA GLN A 666 1.13 -7.08 -10.48
C GLN A 666 1.39 -8.57 -10.25
N ALA A 667 2.43 -8.92 -9.50
CA ALA A 667 2.81 -10.31 -9.24
C ALA A 667 1.74 -11.08 -8.48
N GLU A 668 1.20 -10.49 -7.41
CA GLU A 668 0.15 -11.07 -6.58
C GLU A 668 -1.17 -11.25 -7.36
N SER A 669 -1.53 -10.27 -8.20
CA SER A 669 -2.73 -10.38 -9.04
C SER A 669 -2.58 -11.45 -10.12
N VAL A 670 -1.42 -11.54 -10.76
CA VAL A 670 -1.12 -12.63 -11.72
C VAL A 670 -1.17 -13.98 -11.02
N ALA A 671 -0.55 -14.08 -9.84
CA ALA A 671 -0.56 -15.31 -9.05
C ALA A 671 -1.96 -15.73 -8.64
N PHE A 672 -2.81 -14.79 -8.24
CA PHE A 672 -4.22 -15.03 -7.94
C PHE A 672 -4.97 -15.55 -9.17
N VAL A 673 -4.88 -14.86 -10.30
CA VAL A 673 -5.59 -15.22 -11.54
C VAL A 673 -5.21 -16.62 -12.01
N VAL A 674 -3.91 -16.93 -12.04
CA VAL A 674 -3.40 -18.23 -12.47
C VAL A 674 -3.75 -19.33 -11.46
N SER A 675 -3.65 -19.04 -10.16
CA SER A 675 -4.03 -19.99 -9.10
C SER A 675 -5.53 -20.31 -9.14
N SER A 676 -6.37 -19.29 -9.30
CA SER A 676 -7.83 -19.41 -9.43
C SER A 676 -8.21 -20.22 -10.68
N HIS A 677 -7.54 -19.96 -11.81
CA HIS A 677 -7.76 -20.70 -13.06
C HIS A 677 -7.56 -22.21 -12.90
N TYR A 678 -6.50 -22.61 -12.20
CA TYR A 678 -6.20 -24.02 -11.97
C TYR A 678 -6.94 -24.64 -10.78
N GLY A 679 -7.69 -23.85 -10.00
CA GLY A 679 -8.48 -24.34 -8.86
C GLY A 679 -7.69 -24.48 -7.55
N LEU A 680 -6.57 -23.77 -7.40
CA LEU A 680 -5.87 -23.66 -6.11
C LEU A 680 -6.67 -22.78 -5.15
N ASP A 681 -6.59 -23.08 -3.84
CA ASP A 681 -7.21 -22.24 -2.81
C ASP A 681 -6.56 -20.85 -2.76
N THR A 682 -7.37 -19.84 -3.06
CA THR A 682 -7.01 -18.42 -3.14
C THR A 682 -7.55 -17.58 -1.98
N SER A 683 -8.18 -18.19 -0.98
CA SER A 683 -8.77 -17.49 0.17
C SER A 683 -7.77 -16.63 0.95
N ASP A 684 -6.52 -17.10 1.07
CA ASP A 684 -5.41 -16.42 1.76
C ASP A 684 -4.91 -15.13 1.09
N TYR A 685 -5.21 -14.88 -0.18
CA TYR A 685 -4.79 -13.63 -0.85
C TYR A 685 -5.58 -12.45 -0.29
N SER A 686 -4.98 -11.27 -0.17
CA SER A 686 -5.70 -10.04 0.21
C SER A 686 -5.16 -8.86 -0.57
N PHE A 687 -6.03 -7.92 -0.95
CA PHE A 687 -5.64 -6.71 -1.69
C PHE A 687 -6.05 -5.44 -0.92
N GLY A 688 -6.01 -5.51 0.42
CA GLY A 688 -6.54 -4.47 1.30
C GLY A 688 -5.84 -3.11 1.16
N TYR A 689 -4.64 -3.10 0.57
CA TYR A 689 -3.91 -1.87 0.26
C TYR A 689 -4.52 -1.06 -0.88
N LEU A 690 -5.33 -1.65 -1.78
CA LEU A 690 -5.95 -0.95 -2.91
C LEU A 690 -6.89 0.19 -2.45
N ALA A 691 -7.53 0.04 -1.28
CA ALA A 691 -8.38 1.09 -0.71
C ALA A 691 -7.64 2.41 -0.49
N SER A 692 -6.31 2.36 -0.27
CA SER A 692 -5.47 3.56 -0.10
C SER A 692 -5.21 4.31 -1.41
N TRP A 693 -5.39 3.65 -2.57
CA TRP A 693 -5.19 4.23 -3.90
C TRP A 693 -6.43 4.97 -4.43
N SER A 694 -7.61 4.72 -3.84
CA SER A 694 -8.89 5.35 -4.21
C SER A 694 -8.94 6.88 -4.06
N LYS A 695 -8.00 7.47 -3.30
CA LYS A 695 -8.00 8.90 -2.94
C LYS A 695 -7.26 9.80 -3.94
N ASP A 696 -6.64 9.23 -4.97
CA ASP A 696 -5.85 9.96 -5.97
C ASP A 696 -6.39 9.73 -7.40
N LYS A 697 -6.56 10.81 -8.17
CA LYS A 697 -6.96 10.75 -9.59
C LYS A 697 -5.91 10.04 -10.45
N THR A 698 -4.64 10.03 -10.05
CA THR A 698 -3.57 9.30 -10.75
C THR A 698 -3.65 7.79 -10.51
N GLY A 699 -4.09 7.35 -9.33
CA GLY A 699 -4.28 5.93 -8.98
C GLY A 699 -5.31 5.21 -9.85
N LEU A 700 -6.30 5.94 -10.38
CA LEU A 700 -7.30 5.42 -11.32
C LEU A 700 -6.74 5.06 -12.70
N SER A 701 -5.91 5.95 -13.26
CA SER A 701 -5.25 5.68 -14.55
C SER A 701 -4.16 4.62 -14.39
N ASP A 702 -3.54 4.54 -13.21
CA ASP A 702 -2.55 3.52 -12.90
C ASP A 702 -3.21 2.14 -12.84
N LEU A 703 -4.32 1.97 -12.10
CA LEU A 703 -5.01 0.69 -11.92
C LEU A 703 -5.51 0.08 -13.25
N GLU A 704 -6.08 0.87 -14.16
CA GLU A 704 -6.50 0.38 -15.49
C GLU A 704 -5.33 -0.21 -16.28
N GLY A 705 -4.18 0.49 -16.26
CA GLY A 705 -2.93 0.01 -16.87
C GLY A 705 -2.41 -1.25 -16.19
N GLN A 706 -2.43 -1.30 -14.85
CA GLN A 706 -2.01 -2.47 -14.08
C GLN A 706 -2.86 -3.71 -14.42
N LEU A 707 -4.18 -3.57 -14.48
CA LEU A 707 -5.09 -4.67 -14.82
C LEU A 707 -4.87 -5.21 -16.24
N ALA A 708 -4.54 -4.33 -17.20
CA ALA A 708 -4.20 -4.76 -18.55
C ALA A 708 -2.89 -5.56 -18.60
N ILE A 709 -1.89 -5.17 -17.79
CA ILE A 709 -0.62 -5.91 -17.64
C ILE A 709 -0.88 -7.27 -17.00
N VAL A 710 -1.62 -7.30 -15.87
CA VAL A 710 -2.00 -8.53 -15.16
C VAL A 710 -2.71 -9.51 -16.08
N GLN A 711 -3.74 -9.05 -16.82
CA GLN A 711 -4.48 -9.92 -17.75
C GLN A 711 -3.57 -10.48 -18.83
N LYS A 712 -2.72 -9.65 -19.43
CA LYS A 712 -1.82 -10.07 -20.51
C LYS A 712 -0.85 -11.14 -20.02
N GLU A 713 -0.26 -10.93 -18.85
CA GLU A 713 0.72 -11.84 -18.27
C GLU A 713 0.07 -13.15 -17.81
N ALA A 714 -1.02 -13.08 -17.04
CA ALA A 714 -1.74 -14.28 -16.62
C ALA A 714 -2.22 -15.12 -17.82
N SER A 715 -2.73 -14.48 -18.88
CA SER A 715 -3.13 -15.15 -20.12
C SER A 715 -1.95 -15.86 -20.82
N SER A 716 -0.79 -15.20 -20.88
CA SER A 716 0.45 -15.76 -21.46
C SER A 716 0.93 -16.97 -20.66
N LEU A 717 0.95 -16.84 -19.33
CA LEU A 717 1.40 -17.88 -18.42
C LEU A 717 0.47 -19.10 -18.44
N ILE A 718 -0.85 -18.91 -18.32
CA ILE A 718 -1.87 -19.98 -18.44
C ILE A 718 -1.69 -20.72 -19.77
N LYS A 719 -1.59 -20.01 -20.90
CA LYS A 719 -1.40 -20.63 -22.22
C LYS A 719 -0.17 -21.56 -22.28
N ARG A 720 0.95 -21.15 -21.68
CA ARG A 720 2.18 -21.97 -21.63
C ARG A 720 2.03 -23.15 -20.70
N ILE A 721 1.46 -22.96 -19.51
CA ILE A 721 1.23 -24.03 -18.54
C ILE A 721 0.26 -25.08 -19.14
N ASP A 722 -0.84 -24.66 -19.74
CA ASP A 722 -1.79 -25.54 -20.44
C ASP A 722 -1.10 -26.39 -21.51
N SER A 723 -0.24 -25.77 -22.32
CA SER A 723 0.53 -26.50 -23.34
C SER A 723 1.45 -27.57 -22.74
N LYS A 724 2.03 -27.30 -21.55
CA LYS A 724 2.85 -28.29 -20.84
C LYS A 724 2.01 -29.39 -20.22
N LEU A 725 0.88 -29.04 -19.58
CA LEU A 725 -0.06 -30.01 -19.00
C LEU A 725 -0.63 -30.95 -20.06
N GLU A 726 -0.99 -30.44 -21.24
CA GLU A 726 -1.43 -31.26 -22.38
C GLU A 726 -0.38 -32.29 -22.78
N LYS A 727 0.88 -31.85 -22.92
CA LYS A 727 1.99 -32.74 -23.27
C LYS A 727 2.23 -33.80 -22.19
N ILE A 728 2.21 -33.41 -20.92
CA ILE A 728 2.37 -34.34 -19.79
C ILE A 728 1.27 -35.41 -19.84
N LYS A 729 0.02 -35.01 -20.04
CA LYS A 729 -1.12 -35.93 -20.08
C LYS A 729 -1.09 -36.87 -21.30
N MET A 730 -0.71 -36.36 -22.47
CA MET A 730 -0.53 -37.18 -23.67
C MET A 730 0.58 -38.23 -23.51
N LEU A 731 1.66 -37.88 -22.81
CA LEU A 731 2.75 -38.80 -22.51
C LEU A 731 2.35 -39.87 -21.49
N SER A 732 1.49 -39.54 -20.52
CA SER A 732 0.97 -40.53 -19.55
C SER A 732 -0.12 -41.45 -20.14
N GLU A 733 -0.92 -40.98 -21.10
CA GLU A 733 -2.07 -41.70 -21.68
C GLU A 733 -1.72 -42.51 -22.96
N GLY A 734 -0.44 -42.67 -23.30
CA GLY A 734 0.06 -43.34 -24.51
C GLY A 734 -0.28 -44.84 -24.69
N LYS A 735 -1.35 -45.36 -24.06
CA LYS A 735 -1.86 -46.73 -24.26
C LYS A 735 -3.25 -46.85 -24.90
N ASP A 736 -3.99 -45.79 -25.23
CA ASP A 736 -5.20 -45.99 -26.05
C ASP A 736 -5.53 -44.80 -26.97
N LYS A 737 -5.36 -45.03 -28.28
CA LYS A 737 -5.55 -44.04 -29.35
C LYS A 737 -6.91 -44.26 -29.99
N THR A 738 -7.90 -43.40 -29.71
CA THR A 738 -8.99 -43.09 -30.69
C THR A 738 -9.96 -41.98 -30.27
N LYS A 739 -10.00 -41.53 -29.00
CA LYS A 739 -10.94 -40.45 -28.58
C LYS A 739 -10.31 -39.06 -28.31
N SER A 740 -8.99 -38.98 -28.18
CA SER A 740 -8.25 -37.75 -27.80
C SER A 740 -8.07 -36.72 -28.94
N THR A 741 -8.14 -37.16 -30.20
CA THR A 741 -7.80 -36.31 -31.37
C THR A 741 -8.82 -35.23 -31.71
N VAL A 742 -10.12 -35.45 -31.51
CA VAL A 742 -11.17 -34.49 -31.93
C VAL A 742 -11.20 -33.24 -31.05
N PHE A 743 -10.96 -33.40 -29.74
CA PHE A 743 -10.86 -32.27 -28.82
C PHE A 743 -9.57 -31.48 -29.05
N HIS A 744 -8.46 -32.16 -29.33
CA HIS A 744 -7.18 -31.53 -29.60
C HIS A 744 -7.19 -30.74 -30.92
N GLU A 745 -7.81 -31.25 -31.99
CA GLU A 745 -8.02 -30.50 -33.23
C GLU A 745 -8.87 -29.25 -33.02
N LYS A 746 -9.95 -29.34 -32.22
CA LYS A 746 -10.82 -28.18 -31.92
C LYS A 746 -10.14 -27.13 -31.04
N LEU A 747 -9.33 -27.56 -30.06
CA LEU A 747 -8.58 -26.67 -29.17
C LEU A 747 -7.40 -26.00 -29.88
N GLU A 748 -6.67 -26.73 -30.72
CA GLU A 748 -5.60 -26.18 -31.56
C GLU A 748 -6.15 -25.22 -32.64
N GLN A 749 -7.30 -25.53 -33.26
CA GLN A 749 -8.01 -24.58 -34.15
C GLN A 749 -8.45 -23.31 -33.42
N PHE A 750 -8.70 -23.41 -32.11
CA PHE A 750 -9.03 -22.27 -31.25
C PHE A 750 -7.78 -21.44 -30.89
N LYS A 751 -6.64 -22.11 -30.65
CA LYS A 751 -5.34 -21.50 -30.32
C LYS A 751 -4.65 -20.87 -31.54
N GLN A 752 -4.86 -21.40 -32.74
CA GLN A 752 -4.24 -20.94 -34.00
C GLN A 752 -4.94 -19.75 -34.67
N ASN A 753 -6.17 -19.38 -34.26
CA ASN A 753 -6.89 -18.24 -34.85
C ASN A 753 -6.43 -16.86 -34.33
N LYS A 754 -5.11 -16.64 -34.27
CA LYS A 754 -4.48 -15.31 -34.26
C LYS A 754 -3.09 -15.39 -34.93
N SER A 755 -2.99 -14.61 -36.00
CA SER A 755 -1.84 -14.27 -36.87
C SER A 755 -1.31 -15.31 -37.86
N GLU A 756 -1.85 -15.29 -39.08
CA GLU A 756 -1.06 -15.46 -40.31
C GLU A 756 -1.41 -14.34 -41.31
N GLN A 757 -0.39 -13.61 -41.77
CA GLN A 757 -0.43 -12.82 -42.99
C GLN A 757 -0.27 -13.76 -44.19
N PRO A 758 -0.95 -13.52 -45.33
CA PRO A 758 -0.58 -14.14 -46.59
C PRO A 758 0.42 -13.24 -47.35
N THR A 759 1.63 -13.73 -47.59
CA THR A 759 2.51 -13.23 -48.65
C THR A 759 2.19 -13.91 -49.98
N GLN A 760 2.23 -13.10 -51.04
CA GLN A 760 1.86 -13.39 -52.42
C GLN A 760 2.88 -14.26 -53.15
N ASP A 761 2.44 -15.04 -54.14
CA ASP A 761 2.88 -14.79 -55.52
C ASP A 761 1.89 -15.28 -56.62
N ASN A 762 1.99 -14.61 -57.76
CA ASN A 762 1.06 -14.39 -58.90
C ASN A 762 0.97 -15.53 -59.95
N PRO A 763 0.34 -15.36 -61.15
CA PRO A 763 -0.89 -14.66 -61.56
C PRO A 763 -1.80 -15.56 -62.45
N LYS A 764 -3.07 -15.19 -62.66
CA LYS A 764 -3.75 -15.49 -63.94
C LYS A 764 -4.42 -14.25 -64.52
N LYS A 765 -3.76 -13.64 -65.51
CA LYS A 765 -4.36 -12.74 -66.48
C LYS A 765 -5.22 -13.55 -67.46
N ALA A 766 -6.51 -13.32 -67.37
CA ALA A 766 -7.47 -12.92 -68.41
C ALA A 766 -7.22 -13.23 -69.92
N LYS A 767 -8.36 -13.60 -70.54
CA LYS A 767 -8.86 -13.40 -71.92
C LYS A 767 -8.45 -14.39 -73.02
N GLY A 768 -9.48 -15.01 -73.62
CA GLY A 768 -9.67 -14.93 -75.08
C GLY A 768 -10.13 -16.20 -75.81
N ILE A 769 -11.45 -16.29 -76.06
CA ILE A 769 -12.13 -16.55 -77.36
C ILE A 769 -11.91 -17.88 -78.14
N SER A 770 -13.05 -18.43 -78.61
CA SER A 770 -13.31 -19.40 -79.71
C SER A 770 -12.82 -20.84 -79.50
N ILE A 771 -13.60 -21.90 -79.76
CA ILE A 771 -14.81 -22.15 -80.58
C ILE A 771 -15.80 -22.98 -79.75
#